data_AF-A0A935MXU6-F1
#
_entry.id   AF-A0A935MXU6-F1
#
_cell.length_a   1.000
_cell.length_b   1.000
_cell.length_c   1.000
_cell.angle_alpha   90.00
_cell.angle_beta   90.00
_cell.angle_gamma   90.00
#
_symmetry.space_group_name_H-M   'P 1'
#
loop_
_entity.id
_entity.type
_entity.pdbx_description
1 polymer ?
#
loop_
_entity_poly.entity_id
_entity_poly.type
_entity_poly.pdbx_seq_one_letter_code
_entity_poly.pdbx_strand_id
1 'polypeptide(L)'
;MNNFFRIFTFTVVLSIQLIFAQTSPQNLWQEVDESQIVQVGERYIIPQVYRTIKLNVEEMQSFLSGAPLEFSNATRSTVFILDLPMPNGTMQKFSIVESPIMAPELAAKYPEIRTYLGKGIDDPLANVRFDFTLHGFHAMILSPEGNVFIDPYSLGDIQNYISYYTKDFTKIGTTFECEVFSDESRLNELNYLRESMILTPTGPQLRTYRLALACTGEYTSFFGGTVPLAMAAIVTSVNRVNGVYEKEVAVRMVLVANNDTLVFTNAATDPYSNNDGGAMLGQNQTTVDARIGSPNYDFGHVFSTGGGGVAYLGVVCVNGFKAQGVTGSGAPVGDPFDIDYVAHEMGHQFSGNHSFNGTAGSCSGGNRNASTAYEPGSGSTIMAYAGICSPQNLQNNSDPYFHVINFDEIVSFTNSGSGNGCAVITNTGNGAPTVTVPTGGFYIPKSTPFSLTGSATDPNGDALTYNWEEFDLGPAGAPGTPSGNAPIFRAWAPTANPTRYFPRLQNLLNNTTVIGEILPTYARTLTFRLVARDNKVGGGGVNYAQMQFNVDGNSGPFAVTSPNTNVNWAGNSLQTITWNVTNTNAAPVNCANVSILLSTDGGQTFPNVLLASTPNDGSESVTIPNTPSTTARIKVQAVGNIFFDLSNVNFVIEETIPVELISFTAQRIDAGVELNWKTATETNNSGFTIERSRDEENFTQIGFVSGRGTTTEITSYNYLDTEIETGKYYYRLKQTDFDGTFKYLNVVLVDVGLPKQFELSQNHPNPFNPTTTIKFQLPVDANVRIELFNSIGQKVSELLNSDLSGGVHEVNFEGSNLSSGIYYYTMNAVGKDGNNFTSTKKMILMK
;
A
#
# COMPACT_ATOMS: atom_id res chain seq x y z
N MET A 1 -31.96 28.85 42.88
CA MET A 1 -32.86 27.71 42.56
C MET A 1 -32.27 26.96 41.38
N ASN A 2 -32.21 25.63 41.51
CA ASN A 2 -32.01 24.61 40.48
C ASN A 2 -30.63 24.52 39.80
N ASN A 3 -29.73 23.72 40.41
CA ASN A 3 -28.66 23.02 39.70
C ASN A 3 -29.12 21.57 39.43
N PHE A 4 -29.28 21.23 38.15
CA PHE A 4 -29.57 19.88 37.67
C PHE A 4 -28.30 19.02 37.70
N PHE A 5 -28.31 17.96 38.49
CA PHE A 5 -27.34 16.86 38.43
C PHE A 5 -27.65 15.98 37.21
N ARG A 6 -26.68 15.82 36.31
CA ARG A 6 -26.73 14.82 35.22
C ARG A 6 -26.23 13.48 35.79
N ILE A 7 -27.11 12.48 35.76
CA ILE A 7 -26.79 11.07 36.04
C ILE A 7 -26.15 10.49 34.78
N PHE A 8 -24.90 10.05 34.87
CA PHE A 8 -24.26 9.19 33.87
C PHE A 8 -24.63 7.74 34.17
N THR A 9 -25.46 7.14 33.31
CA THR A 9 -25.75 5.71 33.35
C THR A 9 -24.59 4.96 32.71
N PHE A 10 -23.78 4.28 33.53
CA PHE A 10 -22.76 3.34 33.04
C PHE A 10 -23.47 2.05 32.61
N THR A 11 -23.64 1.85 31.30
CA THR A 11 -24.08 0.56 30.76
C THR A 11 -22.90 -0.40 30.77
N VAL A 12 -22.88 -1.32 31.73
CA VAL A 12 -21.94 -2.44 31.74
C VAL A 12 -22.35 -3.40 30.62
N VAL A 13 -21.60 -3.40 29.53
CA VAL A 13 -21.70 -4.43 28.48
C VAL A 13 -21.10 -5.71 29.06
N LEU A 14 -21.96 -6.59 29.55
CA LEU A 14 -21.59 -7.95 29.96
C LEU A 14 -21.31 -8.75 28.69
N SER A 15 -20.05 -8.88 28.30
CA SER A 15 -19.63 -9.77 27.22
C SER A 15 -19.84 -11.23 27.66
N ILE A 16 -20.94 -11.83 27.23
CA ILE A 16 -21.16 -13.28 27.34
C ILE A 16 -20.18 -13.93 26.35
N GLN A 17 -19.06 -14.44 26.84
CA GLN A 17 -18.23 -15.36 26.07
C GLN A 17 -18.97 -16.70 25.97
N LEU A 18 -19.62 -16.94 24.84
CA LEU A 18 -20.10 -18.27 24.47
C LEU A 18 -18.87 -19.14 24.20
N ILE A 19 -18.63 -20.13 25.05
CA ILE A 19 -17.59 -21.15 24.86
C ILE A 19 -18.10 -22.08 23.76
N PHE A 20 -17.62 -21.89 22.53
CA PHE A 20 -17.84 -22.83 21.44
C PHE A 20 -16.85 -24.00 21.59
N ALA A 21 -17.35 -25.24 21.48
CA ALA A 21 -16.48 -26.41 21.36
C ALA A 21 -15.75 -26.34 20.01
N GLN A 22 -14.42 -26.28 20.03
CA GLN A 22 -13.57 -26.35 18.85
C GLN A 22 -13.09 -27.79 18.65
N THR A 23 -13.34 -28.36 17.48
CA THR A 23 -12.81 -29.65 17.07
C THR A 23 -11.92 -29.45 15.85
N SER A 24 -10.61 -29.56 16.02
CA SER A 24 -9.66 -29.73 14.91
C SER A 24 -8.82 -30.98 15.21
N PRO A 25 -8.82 -32.00 14.33
CA PRO A 25 -8.03 -33.21 14.53
C PRO A 25 -6.54 -32.90 14.40
N GLN A 26 -5.72 -33.51 15.27
CA GLN A 26 -4.27 -33.41 15.17
C GLN A 26 -3.76 -34.36 14.07
N ASN A 27 -2.90 -33.86 13.17
CA ASN A 27 -2.12 -34.65 12.19
C ASN A 27 -2.85 -35.14 10.92
N LEU A 28 -3.85 -34.41 10.40
CA LEU A 28 -4.43 -34.71 9.07
C LEU A 28 -3.40 -34.68 7.94
N TRP A 29 -2.49 -33.71 7.98
CA TRP A 29 -1.49 -33.46 6.95
C TRP A 29 -0.09 -33.72 7.49
N GLN A 30 0.76 -34.36 6.69
CA GLN A 30 2.17 -34.62 6.98
C GLN A 30 3.03 -34.17 5.81
N GLU A 31 4.17 -33.55 6.07
CA GLU A 31 5.13 -33.26 5.01
C GLU A 31 5.67 -34.56 4.40
N VAL A 32 5.86 -34.57 3.09
CA VAL A 32 6.50 -35.70 2.39
C VAL A 32 7.50 -35.15 1.38
N ASP A 33 8.70 -35.71 1.38
CA ASP A 33 9.70 -35.41 0.36
C ASP A 33 9.24 -36.02 -0.98
N GLU A 34 9.25 -35.22 -2.05
CA GLU A 34 8.79 -35.65 -3.39
C GLU A 34 9.48 -36.92 -3.87
N SER A 35 10.77 -37.13 -3.51
CA SER A 35 11.51 -38.35 -3.87
C SER A 35 10.94 -39.63 -3.27
N GLN A 36 10.10 -39.51 -2.24
CA GLN A 36 9.43 -40.64 -1.58
C GLN A 36 8.03 -40.91 -2.15
N ILE A 37 7.51 -40.04 -3.02
CA ILE A 37 6.20 -40.21 -3.63
C ILE A 37 6.33 -41.17 -4.82
N VAL A 38 5.63 -42.30 -4.74
CA VAL A 38 5.49 -43.23 -5.87
C VAL A 38 4.34 -42.75 -6.74
N GLN A 39 4.65 -42.27 -7.94
CA GLN A 39 3.64 -41.86 -8.92
C GLN A 39 2.78 -43.07 -9.34
N VAL A 40 1.46 -42.98 -9.11
CA VAL A 40 0.49 -44.07 -9.36
C VAL A 40 -0.12 -43.98 -10.76
N GLY A 41 -0.28 -42.76 -11.29
CA GLY A 41 -0.81 -42.50 -12.62
C GLY A 41 -0.14 -41.31 -13.29
N GLU A 42 -0.68 -40.83 -14.40
CA GLU A 42 -0.09 -39.70 -15.12
C GLU A 42 -0.17 -38.42 -14.28
N ARG A 43 0.89 -37.60 -14.34
CA ARG A 43 0.98 -36.34 -13.61
C ARG A 43 0.73 -35.17 -14.56
N TYR A 44 -0.48 -34.63 -14.51
CA TYR A 44 -0.89 -33.51 -15.37
C TYR A 44 -0.66 -32.13 -14.74
N ILE A 45 -0.68 -32.03 -13.41
CA ILE A 45 -0.51 -30.77 -12.68
C ILE A 45 0.94 -30.69 -12.18
N ILE A 46 1.74 -29.86 -12.85
CA ILE A 46 3.16 -29.65 -12.54
C ILE A 46 3.44 -28.15 -12.43
N PRO A 47 3.18 -27.54 -11.24
CA PRO A 47 3.55 -26.16 -10.98
C PRO A 47 5.07 -26.01 -10.90
N GLN A 48 5.58 -24.80 -11.13
CA GLN A 48 7.00 -24.47 -10.98
C GLN A 48 7.43 -24.42 -9.51
N VAL A 49 6.52 -24.03 -8.62
CA VAL A 49 6.72 -23.97 -7.17
C VAL A 49 5.49 -24.56 -6.49
N TYR A 50 5.70 -25.54 -5.60
CA TYR A 50 4.65 -26.21 -4.85
C TYR A 50 5.22 -26.90 -3.61
N ARG A 51 4.34 -27.25 -2.68
CA ARG A 51 4.62 -28.02 -1.46
C ARG A 51 4.02 -29.42 -1.61
N THR A 52 4.77 -30.46 -1.24
CA THR A 52 4.30 -31.85 -1.25
C THR A 52 3.90 -32.32 0.14
N ILE A 53 2.70 -32.88 0.24
CA ILE A 53 2.05 -33.22 1.51
C ILE A 53 1.32 -34.56 1.38
N LYS A 54 1.25 -35.30 2.49
CA LYS A 54 0.53 -36.56 2.61
C LYS A 54 -0.68 -36.38 3.52
N LEU A 55 -1.82 -36.91 3.10
CA LEU A 55 -3.08 -36.86 3.82
C LEU A 55 -3.35 -38.18 4.57
N ASN A 56 -3.77 -38.08 5.83
CA ASN A 56 -4.43 -39.18 6.52
C ASN A 56 -5.89 -39.27 6.04
N VAL A 57 -6.11 -40.08 5.01
CA VAL A 57 -7.41 -40.21 4.32
C VAL A 57 -8.54 -40.64 5.26
N GLU A 58 -8.31 -41.67 6.07
CA GLU A 58 -9.34 -42.20 6.98
C GLU A 58 -9.75 -41.17 8.03
N GLU A 59 -8.78 -40.46 8.61
CA GLU A 59 -9.04 -39.42 9.60
C GLU A 59 -9.73 -38.20 8.98
N MET A 60 -9.34 -37.79 7.76
CA MET A 60 -10.01 -36.72 7.03
C MET A 60 -11.47 -37.06 6.73
N GLN A 61 -11.75 -38.27 6.21
CA GLN A 61 -13.11 -38.71 5.94
C GLN A 61 -13.96 -38.79 7.22
N SER A 62 -13.40 -39.36 8.29
CA SER A 62 -14.05 -39.41 9.60
C SER A 62 -14.34 -38.00 10.13
N PHE A 63 -13.40 -37.08 10.02
CA PHE A 63 -13.57 -35.70 10.42
C PHE A 63 -14.69 -35.03 9.63
N LEU A 64 -14.64 -35.07 8.30
CA LEU A 64 -15.63 -34.43 7.44
C LEU A 64 -17.04 -35.04 7.55
N SER A 65 -17.18 -36.26 8.06
CA SER A 65 -18.50 -36.85 8.39
C SER A 65 -19.27 -36.05 9.46
N GLY A 66 -18.55 -35.29 10.31
CA GLY A 66 -19.13 -34.44 11.34
C GLY A 66 -19.42 -33.00 10.90
N ALA A 67 -19.06 -32.60 9.68
CA ALA A 67 -19.29 -31.24 9.20
C ALA A 67 -20.80 -30.94 9.14
N PRO A 68 -21.26 -29.80 9.68
CA PRO A 68 -22.67 -29.44 9.62
C PRO A 68 -23.08 -29.09 8.20
N LEU A 69 -24.30 -29.50 7.80
CA LEU A 69 -24.89 -29.08 6.53
C LEU A 69 -25.13 -27.57 6.50
N GLU A 70 -24.80 -26.92 5.40
CA GLU A 70 -25.06 -25.49 5.16
C GLU A 70 -26.53 -25.15 5.41
N PHE A 71 -26.79 -23.99 6.01
CA PHE A 71 -28.11 -23.52 6.45
C PHE A 71 -28.83 -24.36 7.51
N SER A 72 -28.22 -25.43 8.04
CA SER A 72 -28.78 -26.18 9.16
C SER A 72 -28.68 -25.40 10.48
N ASN A 73 -29.54 -25.70 11.46
CA ASN A 73 -29.48 -25.08 12.78
C ASN A 73 -28.13 -25.30 13.49
N ALA A 74 -27.43 -26.39 13.19
CA ALA A 74 -26.13 -26.71 13.78
C ALA A 74 -25.07 -25.63 13.45
N THR A 75 -25.14 -25.03 12.26
CA THR A 75 -24.22 -23.95 11.84
C THR A 75 -24.29 -22.71 12.74
N ARG A 76 -25.36 -22.53 13.51
CA ARG A 76 -25.52 -21.40 14.45
C ARG A 76 -24.87 -21.65 15.82
N SER A 77 -24.59 -22.91 16.15
CA SER A 77 -24.12 -23.33 17.48
C SER A 77 -22.73 -23.94 17.49
N THR A 78 -22.18 -24.33 16.34
CA THR A 78 -20.89 -25.00 16.23
C THR A 78 -20.08 -24.44 15.06
N VAL A 79 -18.84 -24.03 15.33
CA VAL A 79 -17.85 -23.67 14.31
C VAL A 79 -16.99 -24.91 14.03
N PHE A 80 -17.08 -25.45 12.82
CA PHE A 80 -16.33 -26.63 12.41
C PHE A 80 -15.07 -26.19 11.66
N ILE A 81 -13.87 -26.48 12.20
CA ILE A 81 -12.62 -25.85 11.74
C ILE A 81 -11.74 -26.87 11.04
N LEU A 82 -11.34 -26.58 9.79
CA LEU A 82 -10.37 -27.36 9.04
C LEU A 82 -9.10 -26.54 8.78
N ASP A 83 -7.95 -27.14 9.03
CA ASP A 83 -6.64 -26.58 8.75
C ASP A 83 -6.17 -27.08 7.36
N LEU A 84 -5.87 -26.15 6.45
CA LEU A 84 -5.40 -26.45 5.10
C LEU A 84 -3.92 -26.04 4.90
N PRO A 85 -3.12 -26.88 4.26
CA PRO A 85 -1.71 -26.60 4.00
C PRO A 85 -1.55 -25.59 2.87
N MET A 86 -0.76 -24.55 3.15
CA MET A 86 -0.46 -23.47 2.20
C MET A 86 0.89 -23.71 1.51
N PRO A 87 1.12 -23.13 0.30
CA PRO A 87 2.34 -23.36 -0.46
C PRO A 87 3.60 -22.80 0.22
N ASN A 88 3.42 -21.78 1.08
CA ASN A 88 4.51 -21.15 1.84
C ASN A 88 4.98 -21.96 3.07
N GLY A 89 4.48 -23.19 3.26
CA GLY A 89 4.79 -24.05 4.40
C GLY A 89 3.93 -23.82 5.65
N THR A 90 3.04 -22.81 5.64
CA THR A 90 2.12 -22.56 6.76
C THR A 90 0.84 -23.42 6.65
N MET A 91 0.01 -23.37 7.69
CA MET A 91 -1.35 -23.91 7.70
C MET A 91 -2.33 -22.75 7.88
N GLN A 92 -3.47 -22.78 7.20
CA GLN A 92 -4.52 -21.78 7.31
C GLN A 92 -5.83 -22.41 7.76
N LYS A 93 -6.49 -21.79 8.73
CA LYS A 93 -7.75 -22.28 9.30
C LYS A 93 -8.96 -21.74 8.58
N PHE A 94 -9.92 -22.62 8.34
CA PHE A 94 -11.21 -22.30 7.74
C PHE A 94 -12.35 -22.81 8.61
N SER A 95 -13.36 -21.97 8.83
CA SER A 95 -14.67 -22.44 9.30
C SER A 95 -15.42 -23.02 8.11
N ILE A 96 -15.77 -24.29 8.17
CA ILE A 96 -16.33 -25.03 7.03
C ILE A 96 -17.74 -25.57 7.31
N VAL A 97 -18.49 -25.79 6.24
CA VAL A 97 -19.79 -26.49 6.23
C VAL A 97 -19.84 -27.44 5.04
N GLU A 98 -20.62 -28.51 5.14
CA GLU A 98 -20.98 -29.31 3.98
C GLU A 98 -21.95 -28.50 3.10
N SER A 99 -21.61 -28.32 1.83
CA SER A 99 -22.37 -27.52 0.85
C SER A 99 -22.57 -28.34 -0.42
N PRO A 100 -23.53 -29.29 -0.44
CA PRO A 100 -23.71 -30.23 -1.53
C PRO A 100 -24.05 -29.55 -2.85
N ILE A 101 -23.40 -29.96 -3.93
CA ILE A 101 -23.71 -29.53 -5.31
C ILE A 101 -24.36 -30.64 -6.16
N MET A 102 -24.77 -31.74 -5.53
CA MET A 102 -25.59 -32.77 -6.15
C MET A 102 -26.99 -32.72 -5.55
N ALA A 103 -28.02 -32.90 -6.37
CA ALA A 103 -29.37 -33.14 -5.89
C ALA A 103 -29.38 -34.34 -4.91
N PRO A 104 -30.24 -34.34 -3.89
CA PRO A 104 -30.23 -35.36 -2.82
C PRO A 104 -30.27 -36.80 -3.34
N GLU A 105 -31.02 -37.06 -4.42
CA GLU A 105 -31.14 -38.38 -5.03
C GLU A 105 -29.85 -38.84 -5.70
N LEU A 106 -29.11 -37.92 -6.33
CA LEU A 106 -27.82 -38.20 -6.93
C LEU A 106 -26.76 -38.42 -5.84
N ALA A 107 -26.74 -37.57 -4.82
CA ALA A 107 -25.85 -37.71 -3.68
C ALA A 107 -26.04 -39.04 -2.94
N ALA A 108 -27.27 -39.54 -2.83
CA ALA A 108 -27.56 -40.84 -2.24
C ALA A 108 -27.00 -42.03 -3.05
N LYS A 109 -26.81 -41.88 -4.36
CA LYS A 109 -26.17 -42.90 -5.22
C LYS A 109 -24.65 -42.90 -5.11
N TYR A 110 -24.05 -41.74 -4.83
CA TYR A 110 -22.61 -41.52 -4.75
C TYR A 110 -22.22 -40.87 -3.41
N PRO A 111 -22.48 -41.53 -2.26
CA PRO A 111 -22.24 -40.96 -0.93
C PRO A 111 -20.77 -40.63 -0.64
N GLU A 112 -19.84 -41.22 -1.40
CA GLU A 112 -18.41 -40.95 -1.35
C GLU A 112 -17.97 -39.62 -1.98
N ILE A 113 -18.87 -38.95 -2.72
CA ILE A 113 -18.62 -37.65 -3.34
C ILE A 113 -19.26 -36.56 -2.49
N ARG A 114 -18.45 -35.78 -1.77
CA ARG A 114 -18.93 -34.69 -0.89
C ARG A 114 -18.21 -33.38 -1.15
N THR A 115 -18.94 -32.28 -1.01
CA THR A 115 -18.49 -30.91 -1.31
C THR A 115 -18.71 -29.99 -0.11
N TYR A 116 -17.81 -29.03 0.05
CA TYR A 116 -17.74 -28.18 1.23
C TYR A 116 -17.41 -26.75 0.84
N LEU A 117 -17.84 -25.84 1.70
CA LEU A 117 -17.62 -24.40 1.60
C LEU A 117 -17.03 -23.91 2.91
N GLY A 118 -16.09 -22.97 2.86
CA GLY A 118 -15.48 -22.42 4.06
C GLY A 118 -15.04 -20.97 3.97
N LYS A 119 -14.99 -20.33 5.14
CA LYS A 119 -14.51 -18.96 5.35
C LYS A 119 -13.21 -18.98 6.14
N GLY A 120 -12.21 -18.22 5.69
CA GLY A 120 -10.93 -18.11 6.39
C GLY A 120 -11.09 -17.48 7.77
N ILE A 121 -10.38 -18.04 8.76
CA ILE A 121 -10.31 -17.54 10.14
C ILE A 121 -9.07 -16.68 10.30
N ASP A 122 -7.92 -17.16 9.81
CA ASP A 122 -6.64 -16.42 9.90
C ASP A 122 -6.56 -15.30 8.85
N ASP A 123 -7.16 -15.51 7.67
CA ASP A 123 -7.39 -14.49 6.64
C ASP A 123 -8.90 -14.34 6.42
N PRO A 124 -9.54 -13.27 6.92
CA PRO A 124 -10.97 -13.05 6.75
C PRO A 124 -11.35 -12.65 5.31
N LEU A 125 -10.41 -12.44 4.40
CA LEU A 125 -10.67 -12.18 2.98
C LEU A 125 -10.69 -13.47 2.15
N ALA A 126 -10.19 -14.58 2.72
CA ALA A 126 -10.14 -15.87 2.04
C ALA A 126 -11.45 -16.66 2.13
N ASN A 127 -11.82 -17.29 1.01
CA ASN A 127 -12.88 -18.28 0.92
C ASN A 127 -12.32 -19.58 0.33
N VAL A 128 -12.87 -20.72 0.74
CA VAL A 128 -12.47 -22.03 0.20
C VAL A 128 -13.67 -22.82 -0.28
N ARG A 129 -13.49 -23.46 -1.43
CA ARG A 129 -14.31 -24.57 -1.92
C ARG A 129 -13.44 -25.81 -1.98
N PHE A 130 -13.92 -26.90 -1.42
CA PHE A 130 -13.18 -28.16 -1.49
C PHE A 130 -14.13 -29.35 -1.58
N ASP A 131 -13.59 -30.48 -2.01
CA ASP A 131 -14.30 -31.73 -2.15
C ASP A 131 -13.43 -32.90 -1.72
N PHE A 132 -14.11 -33.97 -1.30
CA PHE A 132 -13.52 -35.28 -1.15
C PHE A 132 -14.33 -36.23 -2.03
N THR A 133 -13.68 -36.79 -3.04
CA THR A 133 -14.33 -37.66 -4.04
C THR A 133 -13.52 -38.94 -4.23
N LEU A 134 -13.91 -39.78 -5.20
CA LEU A 134 -13.14 -40.95 -5.63
C LEU A 134 -11.76 -40.56 -6.21
N HIS A 135 -11.58 -39.31 -6.65
CA HIS A 135 -10.29 -38.79 -7.09
C HIS A 135 -9.47 -38.15 -5.95
N GLY A 136 -9.92 -38.28 -4.69
CA GLY A 136 -9.24 -37.74 -3.53
C GLY A 136 -9.74 -36.35 -3.12
N PHE A 137 -8.90 -35.64 -2.38
CA PHE A 137 -9.19 -34.30 -1.87
C PHE A 137 -8.75 -33.20 -2.85
N HIS A 138 -9.65 -32.26 -3.16
CA HIS A 138 -9.32 -31.07 -3.96
C HIS A 138 -9.77 -29.82 -3.23
N ALA A 139 -8.95 -28.77 -3.22
CA ALA A 139 -9.35 -27.47 -2.68
C ALA A 139 -8.95 -26.32 -3.61
N MET A 140 -9.79 -25.29 -3.63
CA MET A 140 -9.54 -23.99 -4.23
C MET A 140 -9.78 -22.91 -3.17
N ILE A 141 -8.71 -22.20 -2.80
CA ILE A 141 -8.72 -21.08 -1.86
C ILE A 141 -8.57 -19.80 -2.68
N LEU A 142 -9.56 -18.91 -2.58
CA LEU A 142 -9.54 -17.60 -3.22
C LEU A 142 -9.20 -16.53 -2.18
N SER A 143 -8.03 -15.93 -2.28
CA SER A 143 -7.52 -14.90 -1.36
C SER A 143 -6.82 -13.77 -2.13
N PRO A 144 -6.90 -12.51 -1.66
CA PRO A 144 -6.09 -11.42 -2.22
C PRO A 144 -4.58 -11.64 -2.06
N GLU A 145 -4.13 -12.55 -1.20
CA GLU A 145 -2.71 -12.91 -1.04
C GLU A 145 -2.21 -13.87 -2.15
N GLY A 146 -3.15 -14.43 -2.92
CA GLY A 146 -2.89 -15.38 -4.00
C GLY A 146 -3.85 -16.56 -3.94
N ASN A 147 -4.36 -16.97 -5.10
CA ASN A 147 -5.22 -18.15 -5.18
C ASN A 147 -4.38 -19.42 -5.03
N VAL A 148 -4.86 -20.34 -4.21
CA VAL A 148 -4.17 -21.58 -3.88
C VAL A 148 -5.02 -22.78 -4.27
N PHE A 149 -4.36 -23.78 -4.83
CA PHE A 149 -4.94 -25.06 -5.17
C PHE A 149 -4.25 -26.16 -4.37
N ILE A 150 -5.05 -27.14 -3.94
CA ILE A 150 -4.57 -28.40 -3.36
C ILE A 150 -5.14 -29.50 -4.22
N ASP A 151 -4.27 -30.26 -4.87
CA ASP A 151 -4.63 -31.30 -5.83
C ASP A 151 -3.82 -32.57 -5.55
N PRO A 152 -4.36 -33.76 -5.90
CA PRO A 152 -3.58 -34.99 -5.93
C PRO A 152 -2.28 -34.85 -6.72
N TYR A 153 -1.23 -35.50 -6.23
CA TYR A 153 0.09 -35.46 -6.87
C TYR A 153 0.08 -36.05 -8.29
N SER A 154 -0.74 -37.07 -8.54
CA SER A 154 -0.94 -37.68 -9.87
C SER A 154 -2.34 -38.28 -9.96
N LEU A 155 -2.84 -38.51 -11.18
CA LEU A 155 -4.17 -39.09 -11.38
C LEU A 155 -4.27 -40.45 -10.69
N GLY A 156 -5.27 -40.63 -9.83
CA GLY A 156 -5.48 -41.86 -9.05
C GLY A 156 -4.69 -41.95 -7.73
N ASP A 157 -3.85 -40.96 -7.41
CA ASP A 157 -3.30 -40.80 -6.07
C ASP A 157 -4.35 -40.16 -5.16
N ILE A 158 -4.58 -40.73 -3.98
CA ILE A 158 -5.49 -40.17 -2.96
C ILE A 158 -4.79 -39.89 -1.64
N GLN A 159 -3.48 -40.14 -1.56
CA GLN A 159 -2.68 -39.99 -0.35
C GLN A 159 -1.70 -38.82 -0.43
N ASN A 160 -1.09 -38.57 -1.59
CA ASN A 160 -0.11 -37.50 -1.76
C ASN A 160 -0.70 -36.37 -2.60
N TYR A 161 -0.43 -35.13 -2.16
CA TYR A 161 -0.99 -33.92 -2.73
C TYR A 161 0.09 -32.86 -2.92
N ILE A 162 -0.19 -31.93 -3.81
CA ILE A 162 0.56 -30.70 -4.01
C ILE A 162 -0.29 -29.50 -3.57
N SER A 163 0.32 -28.55 -2.86
CA SER A 163 -0.26 -27.22 -2.62
C SER A 163 0.56 -26.18 -3.37
N TYR A 164 -0.10 -25.37 -4.20
CA TYR A 164 0.55 -24.41 -5.09
C TYR A 164 -0.28 -23.14 -5.29
N TYR A 165 0.38 -22.04 -5.67
CA TYR A 165 -0.33 -20.85 -6.13
C TYR A 165 -0.62 -20.96 -7.62
N THR A 166 -1.76 -20.45 -8.08
CA THR A 166 -2.14 -20.41 -9.51
C THR A 166 -1.04 -19.79 -10.39
N LYS A 167 -0.37 -18.74 -9.91
CA LYS A 167 0.71 -18.06 -10.65
C LYS A 167 1.89 -18.97 -10.99
N ASP A 168 2.08 -20.05 -10.22
CA ASP A 168 3.18 -20.98 -10.38
C ASP A 168 2.81 -22.14 -11.33
N PHE A 169 1.55 -22.25 -11.74
CA PHE A 169 1.10 -23.25 -12.70
C PHE A 169 0.85 -22.65 -14.08
N THR A 170 1.49 -23.21 -15.10
CA THR A 170 1.35 -22.74 -16.49
C THR A 170 0.78 -23.87 -17.34
N LYS A 171 -0.18 -23.54 -18.20
CA LYS A 171 -0.72 -24.46 -19.21
C LYS A 171 0.40 -25.03 -20.08
N ILE A 172 0.43 -26.35 -20.25
CA ILE A 172 1.32 -27.03 -21.19
C ILE A 172 0.49 -27.51 -22.38
N GLY A 173 0.79 -27.00 -23.58
CA GLY A 173 0.48 -27.71 -24.83
C GLY A 173 -0.93 -27.62 -25.40
N THR A 174 -1.72 -26.56 -25.19
CA THR A 174 -3.02 -26.41 -25.88
C THR A 174 -3.19 -25.05 -26.55
N THR A 175 -3.66 -25.09 -27.80
CA THR A 175 -4.40 -23.99 -28.44
C THR A 175 -5.85 -24.10 -27.99
N PHE A 176 -6.25 -23.31 -27.00
CA PHE A 176 -7.68 -23.10 -26.72
C PHE A 176 -8.25 -22.22 -27.84
N GLU A 177 -9.29 -22.71 -28.48
CA GLU A 177 -10.17 -21.91 -29.32
C GLU A 177 -11.53 -21.88 -28.62
N CYS A 178 -11.98 -20.67 -28.30
CA CYS A 178 -13.32 -20.43 -27.81
C CYS A 178 -14.12 -19.74 -28.92
N GLU A 179 -15.35 -20.22 -29.12
CA GLU A 179 -16.34 -19.63 -30.00
C GLU A 179 -17.61 -19.34 -29.21
N VAL A 180 -18.32 -18.26 -29.56
CA VAL A 180 -19.63 -17.94 -28.97
C VAL A 180 -20.66 -17.80 -30.08
N PHE A 181 -21.77 -18.51 -29.95
CA PHE A 181 -22.90 -18.43 -30.88
C PHE A 181 -24.04 -17.62 -30.26
N SER A 182 -24.77 -16.91 -31.10
CA SER A 182 -25.97 -16.18 -30.71
C SER A 182 -27.10 -16.51 -31.67
N ASP A 183 -28.27 -16.83 -31.15
CA ASP A 183 -29.47 -17.03 -31.96
C ASP A 183 -30.22 -15.71 -32.16
N GLU A 184 -30.75 -15.47 -33.37
CA GLU A 184 -31.48 -14.24 -33.71
C GLU A 184 -32.67 -13.99 -32.76
N SER A 185 -33.34 -15.04 -32.30
CA SER A 185 -34.45 -14.93 -31.35
C SER A 185 -34.04 -14.42 -29.96
N ARG A 186 -32.74 -14.54 -29.61
CA ARG A 186 -32.19 -14.09 -28.33
C ARG A 186 -31.67 -12.66 -28.38
N LEU A 187 -31.18 -12.22 -29.53
CA LEU A 187 -30.52 -10.92 -29.67
C LEU A 187 -31.36 -9.73 -29.19
N ASN A 188 -32.68 -9.75 -29.41
CA ASN A 188 -33.56 -8.66 -28.95
C ASN A 188 -33.56 -8.50 -27.44
N GLU A 189 -33.63 -9.61 -26.69
CA GLU A 189 -33.60 -9.58 -25.22
C GLU A 189 -32.21 -9.13 -24.74
N LEU A 190 -31.15 -9.73 -25.26
CA LEU A 190 -29.79 -9.45 -24.81
C LEU A 190 -29.39 -7.99 -25.09
N ASN A 191 -29.76 -7.46 -26.27
CA ASN A 191 -29.57 -6.05 -26.60
C ASN A 191 -30.40 -5.15 -25.67
N TYR A 192 -31.66 -5.51 -25.38
CA TYR A 192 -32.49 -4.75 -24.45
C TYR A 192 -31.89 -4.72 -23.04
N LEU A 193 -31.42 -5.85 -22.51
CA LEU A 193 -30.79 -5.93 -21.19
C LEU A 193 -29.50 -5.11 -21.13
N ARG A 194 -28.72 -5.08 -22.21
CA ARG A 194 -27.51 -4.27 -22.32
C ARG A 194 -27.81 -2.77 -22.44
N GLU A 195 -28.85 -2.40 -23.19
CA GLU A 195 -29.21 -0.99 -23.39
C GLU A 195 -29.94 -0.38 -22.19
N SER A 196 -30.76 -1.17 -21.50
CA SER A 196 -31.48 -0.76 -20.29
C SER A 196 -30.65 -0.90 -19.01
N MET A 197 -29.60 -1.72 -19.05
CA MET A 197 -28.68 -2.15 -17.99
C MET A 197 -28.98 -1.57 -16.61
N ILE A 198 -29.80 -2.31 -15.84
CA ILE A 198 -30.14 -1.97 -14.46
C ILE A 198 -29.00 -2.45 -13.57
N LEU A 199 -28.16 -1.50 -13.13
CA LEU A 199 -27.07 -1.77 -12.21
C LEU A 199 -27.62 -2.32 -10.90
N THR A 200 -27.36 -3.60 -10.64
CA THR A 200 -27.87 -4.28 -9.47
C THR A 200 -26.70 -4.94 -8.74
N PRO A 201 -26.47 -4.61 -7.46
CA PRO A 201 -25.46 -5.31 -6.69
C PRO A 201 -25.90 -6.75 -6.39
N THR A 202 -24.94 -7.61 -6.10
CA THR A 202 -25.17 -8.99 -5.63
C THR A 202 -25.03 -9.07 -4.11
N GLY A 203 -25.24 -10.25 -3.52
CA GLY A 203 -25.08 -10.49 -2.10
C GLY A 203 -26.38 -10.91 -1.41
N PRO A 204 -27.44 -10.08 -1.37
CA PRO A 204 -28.66 -10.39 -0.61
C PRO A 204 -29.40 -11.66 -1.03
N GLN A 205 -29.23 -12.09 -2.28
CA GLN A 205 -29.90 -13.23 -2.86
C GLN A 205 -28.92 -14.13 -3.59
N LEU A 206 -28.95 -15.42 -3.28
CA LEU A 206 -28.27 -16.48 -4.01
C LEU A 206 -29.25 -17.11 -5.00
N ARG A 207 -28.85 -17.23 -6.27
CA ARG A 207 -29.63 -17.90 -7.33
C ARG A 207 -29.07 -19.29 -7.57
N THR A 208 -29.86 -20.31 -7.27
CA THR A 208 -29.47 -21.71 -7.47
C THR A 208 -30.12 -22.28 -8.74
N TYR A 209 -29.32 -22.85 -9.63
CA TYR A 209 -29.73 -23.46 -10.89
C TYR A 209 -29.45 -24.96 -10.90
N ARG A 210 -30.38 -25.73 -11.44
CA ARG A 210 -30.25 -27.16 -11.72
C ARG A 210 -29.45 -27.36 -13.00
N LEU A 211 -28.22 -27.86 -12.86
CA LEU A 211 -27.31 -28.16 -13.96
C LEU A 211 -27.47 -29.61 -14.41
N ALA A 212 -27.69 -29.82 -15.71
CA ALA A 212 -27.58 -31.11 -16.36
C ALA A 212 -26.26 -31.19 -17.14
N LEU A 213 -25.25 -31.82 -16.55
CA LEU A 213 -23.90 -31.90 -17.08
C LEU A 213 -23.60 -33.28 -17.64
N ALA A 214 -23.47 -33.36 -18.96
CA ALA A 214 -23.09 -34.56 -19.68
C ALA A 214 -21.57 -34.67 -19.84
N CYS A 215 -21.09 -35.87 -20.16
CA CYS A 215 -19.71 -36.03 -20.63
C CYS A 215 -19.58 -37.13 -21.68
N THR A 216 -18.66 -36.96 -22.63
CA THR A 216 -18.39 -37.95 -23.67
C THR A 216 -17.79 -39.23 -23.11
N GLY A 217 -17.83 -40.31 -23.89
CA GLY A 217 -17.18 -41.58 -23.58
C GLY A 217 -15.67 -41.45 -23.42
N GLU A 218 -15.04 -40.55 -24.17
CA GLU A 218 -13.63 -40.24 -24.07
C GLU A 218 -13.30 -39.51 -22.76
N TYR A 219 -14.13 -38.55 -22.33
CA TYR A 219 -13.97 -37.88 -21.04
C TYR A 219 -14.06 -38.90 -19.91
N THR A 220 -15.09 -39.76 -19.94
CA THR A 220 -15.23 -40.82 -18.95
C THR A 220 -14.03 -41.77 -18.96
N SER A 221 -13.53 -42.14 -20.13
CA SER A 221 -12.34 -42.99 -20.28
C SER A 221 -11.09 -42.35 -19.67
N PHE A 222 -10.91 -41.04 -19.85
CA PHE A 222 -9.80 -40.28 -19.27
C PHE A 222 -9.77 -40.39 -17.74
N PHE A 223 -10.93 -40.31 -17.09
CA PHE A 223 -11.06 -40.42 -15.63
C PHE A 223 -11.19 -41.86 -15.10
N GLY A 224 -10.88 -42.88 -15.91
CA GLY A 224 -10.86 -44.28 -15.48
C GLY A 224 -12.07 -45.11 -15.92
N GLY A 225 -12.90 -44.59 -16.81
CA GLY A 225 -13.86 -45.36 -17.62
C GLY A 225 -15.15 -45.77 -16.92
N THR A 226 -15.39 -45.31 -15.70
CA THR A 226 -16.60 -45.66 -14.94
C THR A 226 -17.44 -44.43 -14.61
N VAL A 227 -18.75 -44.62 -14.45
CA VAL A 227 -19.67 -43.54 -14.09
C VAL A 227 -19.29 -42.86 -12.77
N PRO A 228 -18.98 -43.58 -11.66
CA PRO A 228 -18.61 -42.94 -10.40
C PRO A 228 -17.37 -42.04 -10.52
N LEU A 229 -16.33 -42.47 -11.26
CA LEU A 229 -15.11 -41.67 -11.43
C LEU A 229 -15.35 -40.42 -12.28
N ALA A 230 -16.09 -40.54 -13.38
CA ALA A 230 -16.47 -39.37 -14.17
C ALA A 230 -17.36 -38.39 -13.38
N MET A 231 -18.28 -38.90 -12.55
CA MET A 231 -19.07 -38.07 -11.63
C MET A 231 -18.20 -37.34 -10.61
N ALA A 232 -17.16 -38.00 -10.07
CA ALA A 232 -16.21 -37.38 -9.16
C ALA A 232 -15.48 -36.20 -9.83
N ALA A 233 -14.97 -36.38 -11.05
CA ALA A 233 -14.31 -35.33 -11.82
C ALA A 233 -15.25 -34.15 -12.15
N ILE A 234 -16.47 -34.47 -12.61
CA ILE A 234 -17.54 -33.48 -12.86
C ILE A 234 -17.80 -32.63 -11.61
N VAL A 235 -17.93 -33.28 -10.43
CA VAL A 235 -18.21 -32.57 -9.18
C VAL A 235 -17.06 -31.65 -8.80
N THR A 236 -15.80 -32.09 -8.90
CA THR A 236 -14.63 -31.25 -8.61
C THR A 236 -14.62 -29.99 -9.49
N SER A 237 -14.84 -30.13 -10.81
CA SER A 237 -14.92 -28.97 -11.72
C SER A 237 -16.06 -28.02 -11.36
N VAL A 238 -17.29 -28.51 -11.19
CA VAL A 238 -18.45 -27.66 -10.86
C VAL A 238 -18.29 -27.01 -9.48
N ASN A 239 -17.65 -27.68 -8.52
CA ASN A 239 -17.39 -27.12 -7.20
C ASN A 239 -16.45 -25.91 -7.26
N ARG A 240 -15.41 -25.96 -8.10
CA ARG A 240 -14.52 -24.84 -8.36
C ARG A 240 -15.23 -23.69 -9.05
N VAL A 241 -16.00 -23.96 -10.11
CA VAL A 241 -16.78 -22.94 -10.81
C VAL A 241 -17.76 -22.25 -9.86
N ASN A 242 -18.46 -23.00 -9.01
CA ASN A 242 -19.32 -22.42 -7.97
C ASN A 242 -18.56 -21.51 -7.00
N GLY A 243 -17.31 -21.81 -6.67
CA GLY A 243 -16.47 -20.94 -5.82
C GLY A 243 -16.28 -19.54 -6.36
N VAL A 244 -16.19 -19.42 -7.68
CA VAL A 244 -16.13 -18.13 -8.38
C VAL A 244 -17.51 -17.51 -8.51
N TYR A 245 -18.49 -18.26 -9.04
CA TYR A 245 -19.82 -17.73 -9.36
C TYR A 245 -20.57 -17.25 -8.12
N GLU A 246 -20.41 -17.92 -6.97
CA GLU A 246 -21.03 -17.47 -5.73
C GLU A 246 -20.39 -16.22 -5.18
N LYS A 247 -19.09 -16.07 -5.35
CA LYS A 247 -18.34 -14.89 -4.89
C LYS A 247 -18.62 -13.67 -5.76
N GLU A 248 -18.67 -13.84 -7.07
CA GLU A 248 -18.73 -12.73 -8.02
C GLU A 248 -20.16 -12.35 -8.41
N VAL A 249 -21.03 -13.33 -8.69
CA VAL A 249 -22.37 -13.08 -9.27
C VAL A 249 -23.51 -13.70 -8.46
N ALA A 250 -23.22 -14.23 -7.27
CA ALA A 250 -24.18 -14.90 -6.38
C ALA A 250 -25.03 -15.98 -7.09
N VAL A 251 -24.35 -16.83 -7.88
CA VAL A 251 -24.94 -17.97 -8.60
C VAL A 251 -24.37 -19.29 -8.08
N ARG A 252 -25.24 -20.27 -7.85
CA ARG A 252 -24.89 -21.65 -7.50
C ARG A 252 -25.46 -22.63 -8.52
N MET A 253 -24.69 -23.65 -8.86
CA MET A 253 -25.06 -24.74 -9.76
C MET A 253 -25.12 -26.05 -8.98
N VAL A 254 -26.24 -26.77 -9.11
CA VAL A 254 -26.48 -28.06 -8.46
C VAL A 254 -26.85 -29.09 -9.52
N LEU A 255 -26.13 -30.20 -9.57
CA LEU A 255 -26.35 -31.31 -10.51
C LEU A 255 -27.71 -31.97 -10.28
N VAL A 256 -28.43 -32.24 -11.37
CA VAL A 256 -29.77 -32.86 -11.33
C VAL A 256 -29.78 -34.29 -10.78
N ALA A 257 -30.92 -34.73 -10.25
CA ALA A 257 -31.12 -36.02 -9.56
C ALA A 257 -30.64 -37.27 -10.33
N ASN A 258 -30.73 -37.24 -11.66
CA ASN A 258 -30.34 -38.34 -12.54
C ASN A 258 -29.20 -37.94 -13.51
N ASN A 259 -28.31 -37.03 -13.10
CA ASN A 259 -27.17 -36.59 -13.91
C ASN A 259 -26.23 -37.74 -14.30
N ASP A 260 -26.16 -38.80 -13.50
CA ASP A 260 -25.40 -40.01 -13.80
C ASP A 260 -25.83 -40.69 -15.11
N THR A 261 -27.05 -40.44 -15.56
CA THR A 261 -27.52 -40.91 -16.86
C THR A 261 -26.92 -40.13 -18.04
N LEU A 262 -26.27 -39.00 -17.81
CA LEU A 262 -25.59 -38.21 -18.84
C LEU A 262 -24.09 -38.52 -18.92
N VAL A 263 -23.61 -39.49 -18.13
CA VAL A 263 -22.24 -39.98 -18.18
C VAL A 263 -22.17 -41.17 -19.13
N PHE A 264 -21.49 -41.00 -20.25
CA PHE A 264 -21.35 -42.05 -21.25
C PHE A 264 -20.01 -42.77 -21.05
N THR A 265 -20.00 -44.10 -21.04
CA THR A 265 -18.77 -44.90 -20.78
C THR A 265 -18.16 -45.51 -22.04
N ASN A 266 -18.75 -45.29 -23.22
CA ASN A 266 -18.29 -45.87 -24.47
C ASN A 266 -18.32 -44.83 -25.59
N ALA A 267 -17.13 -44.36 -25.96
CA ALA A 267 -16.88 -43.37 -27.02
C ALA A 267 -17.48 -43.76 -28.38
N ALA A 268 -17.60 -45.06 -28.69
CA ALA A 268 -18.15 -45.49 -29.97
C ALA A 268 -19.68 -45.40 -30.05
N THR A 269 -20.37 -45.23 -28.92
CA THR A 269 -21.83 -45.31 -28.83
C THR A 269 -22.47 -44.14 -28.10
N ASP A 270 -21.68 -43.20 -27.61
CA ASP A 270 -22.22 -41.97 -27.05
C ASP A 270 -22.81 -41.09 -28.18
N PRO A 271 -23.68 -40.12 -27.84
CA PRO A 271 -24.37 -39.31 -28.84
C PRO A 271 -23.54 -38.11 -29.34
N TYR A 272 -22.26 -38.02 -28.98
CA TYR A 272 -21.46 -36.82 -29.14
C TYR A 272 -20.36 -36.99 -30.20
N SER A 273 -20.14 -35.91 -30.94
CA SER A 273 -18.98 -35.77 -31.81
C SER A 273 -17.85 -35.12 -31.01
N ASN A 274 -17.09 -35.91 -30.25
CA ASN A 274 -16.14 -35.44 -29.21
C ASN A 274 -15.22 -34.28 -29.63
N ASN A 275 -14.80 -34.23 -30.90
CA ASN A 275 -13.87 -33.22 -31.45
C ASN A 275 -14.56 -32.11 -32.26
N ASP A 276 -15.89 -32.01 -32.22
CA ASP A 276 -16.69 -31.00 -32.92
C ASP A 276 -17.63 -30.30 -31.91
N GLY A 277 -17.14 -29.20 -31.34
CA GLY A 277 -17.90 -28.37 -30.38
C GLY A 277 -19.24 -27.90 -30.94
N GLY A 278 -19.24 -27.41 -32.18
CA GLY A 278 -20.44 -26.89 -32.82
C GLY A 278 -21.53 -27.95 -33.00
N ALA A 279 -21.16 -29.16 -33.42
CA ALA A 279 -22.09 -30.29 -33.48
C ALA A 279 -22.60 -30.71 -32.09
N MET A 280 -21.72 -30.69 -31.07
CA MET A 280 -22.07 -31.08 -29.71
C MET A 280 -23.12 -30.16 -29.06
N LEU A 281 -23.24 -28.89 -29.46
CA LEU A 281 -24.29 -27.98 -28.94
C LEU A 281 -25.69 -28.58 -29.12
N GLY A 282 -26.07 -28.91 -30.37
CA GLY A 282 -27.38 -29.48 -30.68
C GLY A 282 -27.55 -30.91 -30.19
N GLN A 283 -26.47 -31.71 -30.23
CA GLN A 283 -26.45 -33.07 -29.68
C GLN A 283 -26.71 -33.05 -28.17
N ASN A 284 -26.13 -32.10 -27.44
CA ASN A 284 -26.31 -31.98 -26.00
C ASN A 284 -27.73 -31.57 -25.65
N GLN A 285 -28.29 -30.57 -26.34
CA GLN A 285 -29.70 -30.20 -26.16
C GLN A 285 -30.63 -31.41 -26.31
N THR A 286 -30.45 -32.17 -27.41
CA THR A 286 -31.26 -33.37 -27.69
C THR A 286 -31.08 -34.44 -26.62
N THR A 287 -29.84 -34.69 -26.21
CA THR A 287 -29.49 -35.74 -25.24
C THR A 287 -30.03 -35.43 -23.85
N VAL A 288 -29.82 -34.21 -23.37
CA VAL A 288 -30.28 -33.77 -22.06
C VAL A 288 -31.81 -33.73 -22.00
N ASP A 289 -32.49 -33.21 -23.03
CA ASP A 289 -33.95 -33.24 -23.09
C ASP A 289 -34.51 -34.66 -23.08
N ALA A 290 -33.86 -35.61 -23.76
CA ALA A 290 -34.30 -37.00 -23.80
C ALA A 290 -34.10 -37.76 -22.48
N ARG A 291 -32.99 -37.51 -21.76
CA ARG A 291 -32.62 -38.27 -20.55
C ARG A 291 -33.09 -37.64 -19.25
N ILE A 292 -33.04 -36.31 -19.16
CA ILE A 292 -33.43 -35.55 -17.97
C ILE A 292 -34.86 -35.02 -18.10
N GLY A 293 -35.25 -34.60 -19.31
CA GLY A 293 -36.52 -33.92 -19.56
C GLY A 293 -36.41 -32.42 -19.33
N SER A 294 -36.82 -31.62 -20.33
CA SER A 294 -36.68 -30.16 -20.31
C SER A 294 -37.13 -29.46 -19.01
N PRO A 295 -38.26 -29.82 -18.36
CA PRO A 295 -38.66 -29.18 -17.09
C PRO A 295 -37.75 -29.47 -15.89
N ASN A 296 -36.88 -30.48 -15.97
CA ASN A 296 -36.12 -31.01 -14.83
C ASN A 296 -34.72 -30.42 -14.69
N TYR A 297 -34.33 -29.52 -15.60
CA TYR A 297 -33.06 -28.80 -15.54
C TYR A 297 -33.21 -27.35 -16.01
N ASP A 298 -32.33 -26.50 -15.54
CA ASP A 298 -32.36 -25.06 -15.76
C ASP A 298 -31.38 -24.64 -16.86
N PHE A 299 -30.24 -25.31 -16.93
CA PHE A 299 -29.32 -25.31 -18.06
C PHE A 299 -28.49 -26.59 -18.08
N GLY A 300 -27.86 -26.87 -19.21
CA GLY A 300 -27.02 -28.05 -19.40
C GLY A 300 -25.76 -27.72 -20.19
N HIS A 301 -24.79 -28.59 -20.03
CA HIS A 301 -23.45 -28.44 -20.60
C HIS A 301 -22.87 -29.83 -20.86
N VAL A 302 -21.86 -29.97 -21.73
CA VAL A 302 -21.17 -31.24 -21.95
C VAL A 302 -19.66 -31.06 -21.86
N PHE A 303 -19.00 -31.99 -21.16
CA PHE A 303 -17.55 -32.12 -21.13
C PHE A 303 -17.05 -33.15 -22.13
N SER A 304 -16.00 -32.81 -22.87
CA SER A 304 -15.36 -33.69 -23.84
C SER A 304 -13.84 -33.69 -23.69
N THR A 305 -13.17 -34.54 -24.46
CA THR A 305 -11.70 -34.47 -24.62
C THR A 305 -11.27 -33.78 -25.93
N GLY A 306 -12.24 -33.27 -26.71
CA GLY A 306 -11.95 -32.37 -27.82
C GLY A 306 -11.33 -31.07 -27.31
N GLY A 307 -10.58 -30.34 -28.13
CA GLY A 307 -10.01 -29.06 -27.69
C GLY A 307 -11.00 -27.91 -27.81
N GLY A 308 -10.98 -26.96 -26.87
CA GLY A 308 -11.72 -25.70 -26.99
C GLY A 308 -13.02 -25.65 -26.21
N GLY A 309 -13.83 -24.65 -26.51
CA GLY A 309 -15.14 -24.45 -25.89
C GLY A 309 -16.07 -23.70 -26.84
N VAL A 310 -17.36 -24.02 -26.76
CA VAL A 310 -18.39 -23.26 -27.47
C VAL A 310 -19.68 -23.25 -26.67
N ALA A 311 -20.33 -22.10 -26.63
CA ALA A 311 -21.62 -21.95 -25.98
C ALA A 311 -22.51 -20.95 -26.72
N TYR A 312 -23.83 -21.15 -26.59
CA TYR A 312 -24.77 -20.11 -26.94
C TYR A 312 -24.85 -19.05 -25.85
N LEU A 313 -24.91 -17.79 -26.26
CA LEU A 313 -24.98 -16.63 -25.38
C LEU A 313 -26.37 -16.48 -24.73
N GLY A 314 -26.41 -16.39 -23.40
CA GLY A 314 -27.60 -16.00 -22.63
C GLY A 314 -28.78 -16.97 -22.78
N VAL A 315 -28.53 -18.25 -22.53
CA VAL A 315 -29.48 -19.36 -22.77
C VAL A 315 -29.95 -20.09 -21.53
N VAL A 316 -29.44 -19.78 -20.34
CA VAL A 316 -29.98 -20.35 -19.09
C VAL A 316 -31.48 -20.07 -18.99
N CYS A 317 -32.26 -21.08 -18.59
CA CYS A 317 -33.72 -21.10 -18.56
C CYS A 317 -34.44 -21.05 -19.94
N VAL A 318 -33.73 -21.05 -21.07
CA VAL A 318 -34.34 -20.92 -22.41
C VAL A 318 -34.54 -22.28 -23.06
N ASN A 319 -35.79 -22.75 -23.15
CA ASN A 319 -36.11 -24.05 -23.76
C ASN A 319 -35.61 -24.13 -25.21
N GLY A 320 -35.01 -25.27 -25.58
CA GLY A 320 -34.41 -25.51 -26.89
C GLY A 320 -32.97 -25.00 -27.05
N PHE A 321 -32.48 -24.18 -26.12
CA PHE A 321 -31.12 -23.63 -26.14
C PHE A 321 -30.33 -23.87 -24.84
N LYS A 322 -31.03 -24.04 -23.72
CA LYS A 322 -30.43 -24.07 -22.37
C LYS A 322 -29.42 -25.19 -22.13
N ALA A 323 -29.34 -26.22 -22.97
CA ALA A 323 -28.31 -27.26 -22.91
C ALA A 323 -27.21 -27.11 -23.98
N GLN A 324 -27.16 -25.99 -24.71
CA GLN A 324 -26.18 -25.75 -25.77
C GLN A 324 -24.92 -25.05 -25.22
N GLY A 325 -24.09 -25.82 -24.54
CA GLY A 325 -22.76 -25.42 -24.10
C GLY A 325 -21.82 -26.63 -24.02
N VAL A 326 -20.56 -26.43 -24.40
CA VAL A 326 -19.53 -27.46 -24.52
C VAL A 326 -18.21 -26.92 -23.99
N THR A 327 -17.52 -27.72 -23.19
CA THR A 327 -16.12 -27.48 -22.83
C THR A 327 -15.32 -28.74 -23.08
N GLY A 328 -14.15 -28.60 -23.69
CA GLY A 328 -13.28 -29.73 -23.97
C GLY A 328 -11.80 -29.42 -23.73
N SER A 329 -11.06 -30.45 -23.30
CA SER A 329 -9.60 -30.44 -23.27
C SER A 329 -9.06 -31.86 -23.41
N GLY A 330 -7.94 -32.04 -24.12
CA GLY A 330 -7.26 -33.34 -24.19
C GLY A 330 -6.76 -33.86 -22.83
N ALA A 331 -6.60 -32.96 -21.86
CA ALA A 331 -6.39 -33.27 -20.44
C ALA A 331 -7.30 -32.34 -19.61
N PRO A 332 -8.56 -32.73 -19.35
CA PRO A 332 -9.55 -31.86 -18.73
C PRO A 332 -9.40 -31.82 -17.20
N VAL A 333 -8.25 -31.34 -16.73
CA VAL A 333 -7.87 -31.32 -15.30
C VAL A 333 -7.25 -29.99 -14.90
N GLY A 334 -7.36 -29.67 -13.61
CA GLY A 334 -6.71 -28.50 -13.00
C GLY A 334 -7.41 -27.18 -13.29
N ASP A 335 -6.91 -26.12 -12.66
CA ASP A 335 -7.47 -24.78 -12.73
C ASP A 335 -7.54 -24.17 -14.15
N PRO A 336 -6.60 -24.42 -15.08
CA PRO A 336 -6.76 -23.97 -16.45
C PRO A 336 -7.98 -24.55 -17.16
N PHE A 337 -8.37 -25.77 -16.85
CA PHE A 337 -9.59 -26.35 -17.41
C PHE A 337 -10.82 -25.75 -16.73
N ASP A 338 -10.85 -25.75 -15.39
CA ASP A 338 -12.03 -25.34 -14.62
C ASP A 338 -12.33 -23.84 -14.72
N ILE A 339 -11.30 -22.99 -14.69
CA ILE A 339 -11.44 -21.53 -14.67
C ILE A 339 -11.39 -20.96 -16.09
N ASP A 340 -10.38 -21.29 -16.87
CA ASP A 340 -10.21 -20.61 -18.15
C ASP A 340 -11.15 -21.14 -19.22
N TYR A 341 -11.63 -22.39 -19.11
CA TYR A 341 -12.53 -22.98 -20.09
C TYR A 341 -13.94 -23.16 -19.50
N VAL A 342 -14.13 -23.96 -18.45
CA VAL A 342 -15.48 -24.28 -17.97
C VAL A 342 -16.22 -23.04 -17.47
N ALA A 343 -15.60 -22.23 -16.61
CA ALA A 343 -16.21 -20.99 -16.14
C ALA A 343 -16.39 -19.96 -17.27
N HIS A 344 -15.54 -19.98 -18.30
CA HIS A 344 -15.69 -19.12 -19.49
C HIS A 344 -16.93 -19.51 -20.30
N GLU A 345 -17.06 -20.78 -20.68
CA GLU A 345 -18.16 -21.26 -21.52
C GLU A 345 -19.51 -21.21 -20.78
N MET A 346 -19.52 -21.52 -19.48
CA MET A 346 -20.70 -21.28 -18.67
C MET A 346 -21.00 -19.78 -18.57
N GLY A 347 -20.00 -18.91 -18.56
CA GLY A 347 -20.16 -17.46 -18.57
C GLY A 347 -20.97 -16.97 -19.78
N HIS A 348 -20.69 -17.52 -20.97
CA HIS A 348 -21.51 -17.28 -22.17
C HIS A 348 -22.95 -17.75 -21.99
N GLN A 349 -23.19 -18.95 -21.44
CA GLN A 349 -24.56 -19.42 -21.18
C GLN A 349 -25.32 -18.47 -20.22
N PHE A 350 -24.60 -17.84 -19.29
CA PHE A 350 -25.09 -16.80 -18.37
C PHE A 350 -25.06 -15.37 -18.97
N SER A 351 -24.85 -15.21 -20.27
CA SER A 351 -24.88 -13.96 -21.04
C SER A 351 -23.62 -13.08 -21.00
N GLY A 352 -22.51 -13.53 -20.41
CA GLY A 352 -21.25 -12.79 -20.49
C GLY A 352 -20.67 -12.82 -21.90
N ASN A 353 -20.35 -11.67 -22.49
CA ASN A 353 -19.60 -11.57 -23.75
C ASN A 353 -18.09 -11.52 -23.52
N HIS A 354 -17.30 -11.70 -24.59
CA HIS A 354 -15.85 -11.50 -24.49
C HIS A 354 -15.46 -10.08 -24.08
N SER A 355 -14.50 -9.95 -23.16
CA SER A 355 -14.05 -8.67 -22.60
C SER A 355 -12.77 -8.10 -23.24
N PHE A 356 -12.06 -8.88 -24.05
CA PHE A 356 -10.75 -8.52 -24.60
C PHE A 356 -10.82 -7.58 -25.83
N ASN A 357 -9.75 -6.81 -26.06
CA ASN A 357 -9.64 -5.86 -27.16
C ASN A 357 -8.48 -6.15 -28.15
N GLY A 358 -7.82 -7.31 -28.00
CA GLY A 358 -6.74 -7.78 -28.88
C GLY A 358 -7.20 -8.22 -30.27
N THR A 359 -6.21 -8.51 -31.13
CA THR A 359 -6.40 -8.86 -32.55
C THR A 359 -5.45 -9.95 -33.06
N ALA A 360 -4.65 -10.57 -32.20
CA ALA A 360 -3.68 -11.62 -32.55
C ALA A 360 -4.02 -12.97 -31.89
N GLY A 361 -3.49 -14.07 -32.42
CA GLY A 361 -3.81 -15.42 -31.94
C GLY A 361 -5.32 -15.68 -31.94
N SER A 362 -5.83 -16.29 -30.86
CA SER A 362 -7.27 -16.56 -30.72
C SER A 362 -8.13 -15.30 -30.60
N CYS A 363 -7.55 -14.12 -30.31
CA CYS A 363 -8.28 -12.84 -30.33
C CYS A 363 -8.59 -12.34 -31.75
N SER A 364 -8.06 -13.00 -32.79
CA SER A 364 -8.40 -12.72 -34.18
C SER A 364 -9.68 -13.45 -34.61
N GLY A 365 -10.01 -13.50 -35.91
CA GLY A 365 -11.06 -14.38 -36.42
C GLY A 365 -12.53 -13.99 -36.13
N GLY A 366 -12.79 -12.86 -35.47
CA GLY A 366 -14.14 -12.38 -35.19
C GLY A 366 -14.64 -12.63 -33.77
N ASN A 367 -13.81 -13.22 -32.90
CA ASN A 367 -14.17 -13.51 -31.51
C ASN A 367 -14.36 -12.25 -30.65
N ARG A 368 -13.77 -11.12 -31.03
CA ARG A 368 -13.89 -9.86 -30.27
C ARG A 368 -15.32 -9.30 -30.31
N ASN A 369 -15.90 -9.04 -29.14
CA ASN A 369 -17.15 -8.28 -29.02
C ASN A 369 -16.87 -6.78 -28.77
N ALA A 370 -17.19 -5.92 -29.74
CA ALA A 370 -16.85 -4.49 -29.67
C ALA A 370 -17.54 -3.71 -28.55
N SER A 371 -18.72 -4.14 -28.11
CA SER A 371 -19.49 -3.46 -27.07
C SER A 371 -19.06 -3.79 -25.64
N THR A 372 -18.19 -4.79 -25.49
CA THR A 372 -17.72 -5.27 -24.18
C THR A 372 -16.19 -5.40 -24.09
N ALA A 373 -15.46 -5.01 -25.13
CA ALA A 373 -13.99 -5.07 -25.23
C ALA A 373 -13.26 -4.04 -24.35
N TYR A 374 -13.42 -4.13 -23.03
CA TYR A 374 -12.84 -3.23 -22.02
C TYR A 374 -11.44 -3.62 -21.55
N GLU A 375 -10.94 -4.81 -21.87
CA GLU A 375 -9.61 -5.26 -21.47
C GLU A 375 -8.58 -5.17 -22.61
N PRO A 376 -7.36 -4.64 -22.39
CA PRO A 376 -6.35 -4.56 -23.43
C PRO A 376 -5.83 -5.94 -23.85
N GLY A 377 -5.43 -6.08 -25.12
CA GLY A 377 -4.77 -7.31 -25.61
C GLY A 377 -5.61 -8.57 -25.37
N SER A 378 -5.02 -9.61 -24.81
CA SER A 378 -5.73 -10.85 -24.43
C SER A 378 -6.73 -10.68 -23.30
N GLY A 379 -6.67 -9.57 -22.56
CA GLY A 379 -7.27 -9.44 -21.24
C GLY A 379 -6.71 -10.41 -20.19
N SER A 380 -7.35 -10.40 -19.02
CA SER A 380 -6.89 -11.00 -17.76
C SER A 380 -8.00 -11.72 -16.98
N THR A 381 -9.28 -11.39 -17.20
CA THR A 381 -10.41 -11.99 -16.47
C THR A 381 -11.01 -13.19 -17.19
N ILE A 382 -11.98 -13.87 -16.55
CA ILE A 382 -12.56 -15.13 -17.06
C ILE A 382 -13.08 -15.02 -18.49
N MET A 383 -13.83 -13.97 -18.84
CA MET A 383 -14.39 -13.82 -20.19
C MET A 383 -13.40 -13.20 -21.20
N ALA A 384 -12.14 -13.03 -20.81
CA ALA A 384 -11.05 -12.67 -21.70
C ALA A 384 -10.37 -13.94 -22.24
N TYR A 385 -9.34 -13.76 -23.07
CA TYR A 385 -8.57 -14.82 -23.72
C TYR A 385 -7.13 -14.88 -23.17
N ALA A 386 -6.99 -14.84 -21.84
CA ALA A 386 -5.70 -14.85 -21.18
C ALA A 386 -4.83 -16.04 -21.67
N GLY A 387 -3.64 -15.72 -22.18
CA GLY A 387 -2.64 -16.71 -22.60
C GLY A 387 -2.72 -17.19 -24.04
N ILE A 388 -3.76 -16.85 -24.81
CA ILE A 388 -3.99 -17.46 -26.15
C ILE A 388 -4.02 -16.47 -27.32
N CYS A 389 -3.71 -15.19 -27.07
CA CYS A 389 -3.64 -14.13 -28.07
C CYS A 389 -2.21 -13.67 -28.38
N SER A 390 -1.24 -14.59 -28.36
CA SER A 390 0.17 -14.27 -28.64
C SER A 390 0.34 -13.47 -29.95
N PRO A 391 1.16 -12.40 -29.99
CA PRO A 391 2.05 -11.91 -28.92
C PRO A 391 1.40 -10.89 -27.95
N GLN A 392 0.08 -10.75 -27.95
CA GLN A 392 -0.67 -9.73 -27.19
C GLN A 392 -1.14 -10.24 -25.81
N ASN A 393 -0.55 -11.32 -25.30
CA ASN A 393 -0.90 -11.90 -24.01
C ASN A 393 -0.48 -10.98 -22.85
N LEU A 394 -1.42 -10.71 -21.94
CA LEU A 394 -1.15 -9.98 -20.70
C LEU A 394 -0.68 -10.92 -19.58
N GLN A 395 -1.22 -12.14 -19.53
CA GLN A 395 -0.88 -13.22 -18.59
C GLN A 395 -1.15 -14.57 -19.26
N ASN A 396 -0.80 -15.67 -18.58
CA ASN A 396 -0.90 -17.02 -19.12
C ASN A 396 -2.28 -17.68 -18.91
N ASN A 397 -2.92 -17.40 -17.76
CA ASN A 397 -4.20 -17.97 -17.36
C ASN A 397 -5.10 -16.84 -16.87
N SER A 398 -6.42 -17.01 -16.85
CA SER A 398 -7.32 -15.98 -16.33
C SER A 398 -7.26 -15.93 -14.81
N ASP A 399 -7.44 -14.73 -14.24
CA ASP A 399 -7.72 -14.60 -12.82
C ASP A 399 -9.18 -15.03 -12.57
N PRO A 400 -9.50 -15.75 -11.46
CA PRO A 400 -10.82 -16.34 -11.21
C PRO A 400 -11.84 -15.30 -10.70
N TYR A 401 -12.06 -14.25 -11.49
CA TYR A 401 -13.11 -13.25 -11.31
C TYR A 401 -13.58 -12.71 -12.67
N PHE A 402 -14.75 -12.08 -12.67
CA PHE A 402 -15.32 -11.45 -13.87
C PHE A 402 -14.93 -9.97 -13.94
N HIS A 403 -14.58 -9.47 -15.13
CA HIS A 403 -14.54 -8.03 -15.36
C HIS A 403 -15.93 -7.43 -15.10
N VAL A 404 -15.98 -6.17 -14.66
CA VAL A 404 -17.22 -5.50 -14.24
C VAL A 404 -18.28 -5.44 -15.36
N ILE A 405 -17.87 -5.49 -16.63
CA ILE A 405 -18.82 -5.62 -17.76
C ILE A 405 -19.55 -6.97 -17.75
N ASN A 406 -18.83 -8.06 -17.49
CA ASN A 406 -19.40 -9.40 -17.46
C ASN A 406 -20.25 -9.59 -16.21
N PHE A 407 -19.84 -8.98 -15.09
CA PHE A 407 -20.70 -8.84 -13.93
C PHE A 407 -22.03 -8.16 -14.31
N ASP A 408 -22.00 -7.01 -14.99
CA ASP A 408 -23.22 -6.31 -15.38
C ASP A 408 -24.12 -7.17 -16.29
N GLU A 409 -23.54 -7.83 -17.30
CA GLU A 409 -24.29 -8.69 -18.23
C GLU A 409 -24.92 -9.89 -17.53
N ILE A 410 -24.14 -10.64 -16.75
CA ILE A 410 -24.60 -11.84 -16.05
C ILE A 410 -25.65 -11.47 -15.00
N VAL A 411 -25.42 -10.42 -14.22
CA VAL A 411 -26.36 -10.02 -13.16
C VAL A 411 -27.63 -9.42 -13.75
N SER A 412 -27.55 -8.62 -14.83
CA SER A 412 -28.74 -8.14 -15.53
C SER A 412 -29.57 -9.30 -16.08
N PHE A 413 -28.93 -10.30 -16.71
CA PHE A 413 -29.60 -11.47 -17.25
C PHE A 413 -30.23 -12.36 -16.18
N THR A 414 -29.52 -12.61 -15.08
CA THR A 414 -30.01 -13.46 -13.98
C THR A 414 -31.01 -12.77 -13.06
N ASN A 415 -31.07 -11.43 -13.04
CA ASN A 415 -32.03 -10.69 -12.22
C ASN A 415 -33.26 -10.22 -13.00
N SER A 416 -33.10 -9.86 -14.27
CA SER A 416 -34.12 -9.18 -15.06
C SER A 416 -34.42 -9.85 -16.40
N GLY A 417 -33.55 -10.76 -16.87
CA GLY A 417 -33.72 -11.51 -18.11
C GLY A 417 -34.37 -12.86 -17.93
N SER A 418 -34.34 -13.65 -19.01
CA SER A 418 -34.82 -15.04 -19.05
C SER A 418 -34.11 -15.93 -18.04
N GLY A 419 -32.83 -15.64 -17.74
CA GLY A 419 -32.05 -16.33 -16.72
C GLY A 419 -32.64 -16.24 -15.31
N ASN A 420 -33.54 -15.30 -15.02
CA ASN A 420 -34.25 -15.22 -13.75
C ASN A 420 -35.46 -16.18 -13.66
N GLY A 421 -35.92 -16.72 -14.80
CA GLY A 421 -37.20 -17.43 -14.90
C GLY A 421 -37.25 -18.82 -14.25
N CYS A 422 -36.10 -19.43 -13.97
CA CYS A 422 -36.02 -20.80 -13.43
C CYS A 422 -35.18 -20.94 -12.16
N ALA A 423 -34.50 -19.87 -11.72
CA ALA A 423 -33.64 -19.90 -10.54
C ALA A 423 -34.44 -20.12 -9.25
N VAL A 424 -33.91 -20.94 -8.34
CA VAL A 424 -34.35 -20.96 -6.95
C VAL A 424 -33.62 -19.87 -6.18
N ILE A 425 -34.36 -18.86 -5.74
CA ILE A 425 -33.80 -17.69 -5.04
C ILE A 425 -33.83 -17.95 -3.52
N THR A 426 -32.66 -17.86 -2.89
CA THR A 426 -32.51 -17.95 -1.43
C THR A 426 -31.96 -16.65 -0.88
N ASN A 427 -32.58 -16.11 0.16
CA ASN A 427 -32.04 -14.95 0.87
C ASN A 427 -30.84 -15.37 1.71
N THR A 428 -29.72 -14.69 1.53
CA THR A 428 -28.44 -15.02 2.18
C THR A 428 -28.31 -14.37 3.57
N GLY A 429 -29.11 -13.32 3.82
CA GLY A 429 -28.93 -12.44 4.98
C GLY A 429 -27.75 -11.47 4.84
N ASN A 430 -27.11 -11.45 3.67
CA ASN A 430 -26.01 -10.57 3.34
C ASN A 430 -26.52 -9.23 2.74
N GLY A 431 -25.77 -8.16 2.91
CA GLY A 431 -26.03 -6.84 2.38
C GLY A 431 -24.90 -6.46 1.43
N ALA A 432 -25.23 -5.92 0.25
CA ALA A 432 -24.20 -5.52 -0.69
C ALA A 432 -23.34 -4.37 -0.15
N PRO A 433 -22.04 -4.31 -0.49
CA PRO A 433 -21.21 -3.17 -0.12
C PRO A 433 -21.69 -1.88 -0.80
N THR A 434 -21.50 -0.76 -0.12
CA THR A 434 -21.72 0.59 -0.68
C THR A 434 -20.37 1.19 -1.06
N VAL A 435 -20.17 1.49 -2.34
CA VAL A 435 -18.89 1.96 -2.89
C VAL A 435 -18.93 3.46 -3.17
N THR A 436 -17.83 4.15 -2.87
CA THR A 436 -17.65 5.58 -3.11
C THR A 436 -16.32 5.84 -3.80
N VAL A 437 -16.35 6.69 -4.83
CA VAL A 437 -15.18 7.16 -5.58
C VAL A 437 -15.09 8.68 -5.52
N PRO A 438 -13.90 9.28 -5.71
CA PRO A 438 -13.75 10.73 -5.78
C PRO A 438 -14.53 11.34 -6.96
N THR A 439 -14.91 12.62 -6.81
CA THR A 439 -15.52 13.38 -7.90
C THR A 439 -14.57 13.46 -9.10
N GLY A 440 -15.08 13.08 -10.27
CA GLY A 440 -14.36 13.17 -11.55
C GLY A 440 -14.44 14.54 -12.23
N GLY A 441 -14.19 14.57 -13.54
CA GLY A 441 -14.35 15.74 -14.40
C GLY A 441 -13.15 16.70 -14.47
N PHE A 442 -12.06 16.40 -13.76
CA PHE A 442 -10.80 17.15 -13.83
C PHE A 442 -9.89 16.63 -14.96
N TYR A 443 -8.75 17.30 -15.15
CA TYR A 443 -7.72 16.93 -16.13
C TYR A 443 -6.42 16.49 -15.46
N ILE A 444 -5.76 15.48 -16.03
CA ILE A 444 -4.38 15.08 -15.72
C ILE A 444 -3.46 15.33 -16.93
N PRO A 445 -2.16 15.57 -16.72
CA PRO A 445 -1.19 15.64 -17.82
C PRO A 445 -0.97 14.28 -18.49
N LYS A 446 -0.64 14.29 -19.79
CA LYS A 446 -0.24 13.07 -20.51
C LYS A 446 1.07 12.51 -20.00
N SER A 447 1.33 11.24 -20.27
CA SER A 447 2.57 10.53 -19.94
C SER A 447 3.01 10.70 -18.49
N THR A 448 2.05 10.79 -17.56
CA THR A 448 2.30 11.06 -16.14
C THR A 448 1.61 10.01 -15.27
N PRO A 449 2.32 9.41 -14.29
CA PRO A 449 1.71 8.49 -13.32
C PRO A 449 0.56 9.11 -12.53
N PHE A 450 -0.42 8.29 -12.17
CA PHE A 450 -1.52 8.69 -11.31
C PHE A 450 -1.96 7.55 -10.40
N SER A 451 -2.68 7.88 -9.33
CA SER A 451 -3.26 6.90 -8.40
C SER A 451 -4.71 7.20 -8.14
N LEU A 452 -5.54 6.15 -8.15
CA LEU A 452 -6.95 6.24 -7.80
C LEU A 452 -7.17 5.62 -6.43
N THR A 453 -7.89 6.33 -5.56
CA THR A 453 -8.24 5.87 -4.21
C THR A 453 -9.74 6.09 -4.03
N GLY A 454 -10.46 5.03 -3.65
CA GLY A 454 -11.87 5.14 -3.24
C GLY A 454 -12.09 4.50 -1.87
N SER A 455 -13.32 4.12 -1.59
CA SER A 455 -13.69 3.45 -0.34
C SER A 455 -14.97 2.65 -0.50
N ALA A 456 -15.21 1.69 0.38
CA ALA A 456 -16.51 1.04 0.50
C ALA A 456 -16.84 0.73 1.97
N THR A 457 -18.12 0.52 2.25
CA THR A 457 -18.62 0.06 3.55
C THR A 457 -19.50 -1.15 3.34
N ASP A 458 -19.45 -2.09 4.28
CA ASP A 458 -20.24 -3.31 4.25
C ASP A 458 -21.28 -3.29 5.39
N PRO A 459 -22.59 -3.49 5.12
CA PRO A 459 -23.63 -3.48 6.15
C PRO A 459 -23.49 -4.59 7.20
N ASN A 460 -22.81 -5.69 6.87
CA ASN A 460 -22.63 -6.87 7.71
C ASN A 460 -21.29 -6.84 8.46
N GLY A 461 -20.41 -5.89 8.15
CA GLY A 461 -19.06 -5.78 8.71
C GLY A 461 -18.07 -6.80 8.13
N ASP A 462 -18.39 -7.38 6.97
CA ASP A 462 -17.52 -8.31 6.28
C ASP A 462 -16.28 -7.58 5.69
N ALA A 463 -15.17 -8.31 5.59
CA ALA A 463 -13.90 -7.74 5.14
C ALA A 463 -13.88 -7.56 3.61
N LEU A 464 -13.53 -6.36 3.16
CA LEU A 464 -13.68 -5.95 1.76
C LEU A 464 -12.38 -6.10 0.95
N THR A 465 -12.50 -6.57 -0.30
CA THR A 465 -11.47 -6.44 -1.33
C THR A 465 -11.92 -5.48 -2.42
N TYR A 466 -10.93 -4.89 -3.11
CA TYR A 466 -11.08 -3.82 -4.08
C TYR A 466 -10.26 -4.10 -5.33
N ASN A 467 -10.79 -3.75 -6.50
CA ASN A 467 -9.98 -3.51 -7.68
C ASN A 467 -10.54 -2.34 -8.50
N TRP A 468 -9.64 -1.64 -9.15
CA TRP A 468 -9.96 -0.57 -10.10
C TRP A 468 -9.83 -1.13 -11.51
N GLU A 469 -10.87 -1.01 -12.33
CA GLU A 469 -10.93 -1.52 -13.70
C GLU A 469 -11.17 -0.36 -14.68
N GLU A 470 -10.41 -0.30 -15.77
CA GLU A 470 -10.67 0.66 -16.86
C GLU A 470 -11.98 0.27 -17.55
N PHE A 471 -12.81 1.26 -17.85
CA PHE A 471 -14.13 1.06 -18.43
C PHE A 471 -14.33 1.96 -19.67
N ASP A 472 -13.30 2.00 -20.52
CA ASP A 472 -13.33 2.70 -21.81
C ASP A 472 -13.40 1.69 -22.97
N LEU A 473 -14.26 1.97 -23.95
CA LEU A 473 -14.30 1.26 -25.23
C LEU A 473 -13.54 2.04 -26.30
N GLY A 474 -12.93 1.30 -27.22
CA GLY A 474 -12.30 1.91 -28.38
C GLY A 474 -11.97 0.92 -29.49
N PRO A 475 -11.19 1.37 -30.49
CA PRO A 475 -10.74 0.52 -31.59
C PRO A 475 -10.01 -0.72 -31.11
N ALA A 476 -10.19 -1.84 -31.81
CA ALA A 476 -9.38 -3.04 -31.61
C ALA A 476 -7.92 -2.77 -31.98
N GLY A 477 -6.96 -3.38 -31.29
CA GLY A 477 -5.56 -3.21 -31.64
C GLY A 477 -4.58 -3.86 -30.67
N ALA A 478 -3.29 -3.73 -31.01
CA ALA A 478 -2.23 -4.21 -30.15
C ALA A 478 -2.16 -3.37 -28.86
N PRO A 479 -2.06 -4.00 -27.68
CA PRO A 479 -2.05 -3.29 -26.40
C PRO A 479 -0.81 -2.39 -26.22
N GLY A 480 0.27 -2.61 -27.00
CA GLY A 480 1.47 -1.76 -27.00
C GLY A 480 1.34 -0.45 -27.80
N THR A 481 0.34 -0.35 -28.68
CA THR A 481 0.13 0.81 -29.55
C THR A 481 -1.36 1.15 -29.63
N PRO A 482 -2.00 1.53 -28.51
CA PRO A 482 -3.42 1.80 -28.47
C PRO A 482 -3.78 3.07 -29.26
N SER A 483 -4.98 3.11 -29.85
CA SER A 483 -5.51 4.28 -30.56
C SER A 483 -6.89 4.67 -30.03
N GLY A 484 -7.24 5.95 -30.13
CA GLY A 484 -8.51 6.47 -29.60
C GLY A 484 -8.67 6.18 -28.11
N ASN A 485 -9.85 5.69 -27.72
CA ASN A 485 -10.14 5.29 -26.34
C ASN A 485 -9.98 3.77 -26.12
N ALA A 486 -9.16 3.08 -26.92
CA ALA A 486 -8.87 1.68 -26.67
C ALA A 486 -8.34 1.51 -25.24
N PRO A 487 -8.74 0.46 -24.50
CA PRO A 487 -8.30 0.25 -23.13
C PRO A 487 -6.78 0.12 -23.05
N ILE A 488 -6.16 0.73 -22.03
CA ILE A 488 -4.70 0.82 -21.87
C ILE A 488 -4.19 0.29 -20.52
N PHE A 489 -5.10 0.05 -19.57
CA PHE A 489 -4.86 -0.53 -18.26
C PHE A 489 -5.64 -1.83 -18.10
N ARG A 490 -4.91 -2.90 -17.82
CA ARG A 490 -5.48 -4.22 -17.50
C ARG A 490 -6.15 -4.23 -16.13
N ALA A 491 -7.00 -5.23 -15.89
CA ALA A 491 -7.48 -5.53 -14.56
C ALA A 491 -6.41 -6.33 -13.77
N TRP A 492 -6.44 -6.21 -12.45
CA TRP A 492 -5.63 -7.01 -11.53
C TRP A 492 -6.53 -7.61 -10.46
N ALA A 493 -6.11 -8.76 -9.93
CA ALA A 493 -6.74 -9.43 -8.81
C ALA A 493 -7.12 -8.45 -7.67
N PRO A 494 -8.31 -8.60 -7.05
CA PRO A 494 -8.74 -7.78 -5.93
C PRO A 494 -7.77 -7.82 -4.75
N THR A 495 -7.59 -6.66 -4.09
CA THR A 495 -6.71 -6.52 -2.91
C THR A 495 -7.43 -5.84 -1.74
N ALA A 496 -6.89 -5.91 -0.53
CA ALA A 496 -7.44 -5.15 0.61
C ALA A 496 -7.24 -3.62 0.49
N ASN A 497 -6.38 -3.16 -0.42
CA ASN A 497 -6.05 -1.75 -0.59
C ASN A 497 -6.99 -1.10 -1.61
N PRO A 498 -7.75 -0.04 -1.24
CA PRO A 498 -8.63 0.67 -2.17
C PRO A 498 -7.87 1.61 -3.12
N THR A 499 -6.54 1.69 -3.01
CA THR A 499 -5.68 2.51 -3.87
C THR A 499 -4.97 1.68 -4.93
N ARG A 500 -5.09 2.10 -6.20
CA ARG A 500 -4.30 1.56 -7.31
C ARG A 500 -3.44 2.65 -7.95
N TYR A 501 -2.18 2.30 -8.21
CA TYR A 501 -1.23 3.11 -8.98
C TYR A 501 -1.24 2.70 -10.45
N PHE A 502 -1.07 3.68 -11.34
CA PHE A 502 -1.07 3.51 -12.79
C PHE A 502 0.19 4.15 -13.42
N PRO A 503 1.14 3.34 -13.93
CA PRO A 503 1.25 1.88 -13.77
C PRO A 503 1.40 1.41 -12.33
N ARG A 504 1.36 0.09 -12.09
CA ARG A 504 1.61 -0.49 -10.76
C ARG A 504 2.87 0.11 -10.12
N LEU A 505 2.81 0.39 -8.83
CA LEU A 505 3.92 1.02 -8.08
C LEU A 505 5.26 0.30 -8.29
N GLN A 506 5.27 -1.04 -8.28
CA GLN A 506 6.47 -1.81 -8.53
C GLN A 506 7.10 -1.54 -9.91
N ASN A 507 6.29 -1.25 -10.92
CA ASN A 507 6.78 -0.90 -12.26
C ASN A 507 7.36 0.52 -12.30
N LEU A 508 6.72 1.46 -11.61
CA LEU A 508 7.23 2.82 -11.43
C LEU A 508 8.59 2.82 -10.72
N LEU A 509 8.72 2.10 -9.61
CA LEU A 509 9.97 2.04 -8.82
C LEU A 509 11.13 1.38 -9.56
N ASN A 510 10.83 0.43 -10.45
CA ASN A 510 11.82 -0.26 -11.28
C ASN A 510 12.05 0.41 -12.64
N ASN A 511 11.33 1.49 -12.97
CA ASN A 511 11.36 2.15 -14.28
C ASN A 511 11.08 1.16 -15.44
N THR A 512 10.08 0.30 -15.26
CA THR A 512 9.72 -0.74 -16.24
C THR A 512 8.32 -0.49 -16.79
N THR A 513 8.11 -0.85 -18.06
CA THR A 513 6.78 -0.86 -18.67
C THR A 513 6.30 -2.30 -18.82
N VAL A 514 5.02 -2.53 -18.58
CA VAL A 514 4.37 -3.83 -18.76
C VAL A 514 3.24 -3.67 -19.77
N ILE A 515 3.02 -4.71 -20.58
CA ILE A 515 1.91 -4.75 -21.54
C ILE A 515 0.57 -4.58 -20.81
N GLY A 516 -0.31 -3.72 -21.33
CA GLY A 516 -1.57 -3.37 -20.67
C GLY A 516 -1.41 -2.49 -19.42
N GLU A 517 -0.30 -1.80 -19.25
CA GLU A 517 -0.07 -0.79 -18.21
C GLU A 517 0.63 0.44 -18.82
N ILE A 518 -0.04 1.10 -19.78
CA ILE A 518 0.58 2.19 -20.55
C ILE A 518 -0.02 3.53 -20.14
N LEU A 519 0.87 4.49 -19.85
CA LEU A 519 0.46 5.87 -19.59
C LEU A 519 -0.14 6.52 -20.86
N PRO A 520 -1.23 7.27 -20.74
CA PRO A 520 -1.88 7.90 -21.88
C PRO A 520 -0.96 8.97 -22.50
N THR A 521 -0.64 8.87 -23.79
CA THR A 521 0.33 9.76 -24.47
C THR A 521 -0.31 10.89 -25.27
N TYR A 522 -1.65 10.95 -25.30
CA TYR A 522 -2.44 11.95 -26.02
C TYR A 522 -3.72 12.28 -25.24
N ALA A 523 -4.43 13.32 -25.69
CA ALA A 523 -5.70 13.71 -25.09
C ALA A 523 -6.75 12.61 -25.24
N ARG A 524 -7.32 12.16 -24.13
CA ARG A 524 -8.40 11.17 -24.09
C ARG A 524 -9.18 11.27 -22.79
N THR A 525 -10.36 10.70 -22.77
CA THR A 525 -11.10 10.49 -21.52
C THR A 525 -10.72 9.13 -20.97
N LEU A 526 -10.60 9.03 -19.64
CA LEU A 526 -10.41 7.78 -18.93
C LEU A 526 -11.57 7.58 -17.94
N THR A 527 -12.18 6.41 -18.01
CA THR A 527 -13.28 5.97 -17.17
C THR A 527 -12.82 4.77 -16.37
N PHE A 528 -13.04 4.81 -15.06
CA PHE A 528 -12.67 3.71 -14.16
C PHE A 528 -13.83 3.36 -13.25
N ARG A 529 -13.95 2.07 -12.93
CA ARG A 529 -14.86 1.56 -11.90
C ARG A 529 -14.05 0.98 -10.75
N LEU A 530 -14.38 1.40 -9.53
CA LEU A 530 -13.93 0.75 -8.31
C LEU A 530 -14.95 -0.32 -7.97
N VAL A 531 -14.56 -1.58 -8.03
CA VAL A 531 -15.39 -2.72 -7.62
C VAL A 531 -14.99 -3.13 -6.21
N ALA A 532 -15.97 -3.31 -5.33
CA ALA A 532 -15.78 -3.82 -3.99
C ALA A 532 -16.51 -5.15 -3.80
N ARG A 533 -15.86 -6.09 -3.10
CA ARG A 533 -16.39 -7.42 -2.78
C ARG A 533 -16.30 -7.65 -1.28
N ASP A 534 -17.39 -8.08 -0.65
CA ASP A 534 -17.43 -8.43 0.78
C ASP A 534 -16.82 -9.81 1.10
N ASN A 535 -16.52 -10.61 0.08
CA ASN A 535 -16.01 -11.97 0.20
C ASN A 535 -16.89 -12.86 1.09
N LYS A 536 -18.21 -12.63 1.16
CA LYS A 536 -19.15 -13.52 1.86
C LYS A 536 -19.19 -14.88 1.19
N VAL A 537 -19.16 -15.94 2.00
CA VAL A 537 -19.43 -17.31 1.50
C VAL A 537 -20.94 -17.53 1.34
N GLY A 538 -21.35 -18.28 0.32
CA GLY A 538 -22.76 -18.62 0.09
C GLY A 538 -23.61 -17.50 -0.53
N GLY A 539 -22.97 -16.53 -1.18
CA GLY A 539 -23.61 -15.40 -1.86
C GLY A 539 -22.87 -14.09 -1.61
N GLY A 540 -21.73 -13.93 -2.29
CA GLY A 540 -20.87 -12.76 -2.22
C GLY A 540 -21.58 -11.50 -2.68
N GLY A 541 -21.39 -10.42 -1.94
CA GLY A 541 -21.85 -9.09 -2.28
C GLY A 541 -20.80 -8.34 -3.08
N VAL A 542 -21.19 -7.96 -4.29
CA VAL A 542 -20.38 -7.16 -5.20
C VAL A 542 -21.16 -5.91 -5.60
N ASN A 543 -20.48 -4.77 -5.55
CA ASN A 543 -20.99 -3.50 -6.02
C ASN A 543 -19.83 -2.63 -6.51
N TYR A 544 -20.12 -1.56 -7.24
CA TYR A 544 -19.09 -0.66 -7.74
C TYR A 544 -19.56 0.79 -7.82
N ALA A 545 -18.60 1.70 -7.97
CA ALA A 545 -18.85 3.08 -8.34
C ALA A 545 -17.89 3.51 -9.45
N GLN A 546 -18.35 4.41 -10.31
CA GLN A 546 -17.62 4.87 -11.50
C GLN A 546 -17.13 6.30 -11.35
N MET A 547 -15.91 6.57 -11.82
CA MET A 547 -15.41 7.93 -12.01
C MET A 547 -14.84 8.10 -13.42
N GLN A 548 -14.81 9.34 -13.88
CA GLN A 548 -14.27 9.71 -15.18
C GLN A 548 -13.44 10.98 -15.07
N PHE A 549 -12.32 11.06 -15.76
CA PHE A 549 -11.49 12.25 -15.87
C PHE A 549 -10.85 12.32 -17.25
N ASN A 550 -10.22 13.46 -17.56
CA ASN A 550 -9.63 13.69 -18.87
C ASN A 550 -8.10 13.73 -18.78
N VAL A 551 -7.44 13.29 -19.84
CA VAL A 551 -6.02 13.50 -20.09
C VAL A 551 -5.90 14.70 -21.00
N ASP A 552 -5.15 15.71 -20.59
CA ASP A 552 -4.83 16.85 -21.44
C ASP A 552 -3.63 16.54 -22.34
N GLY A 553 -3.79 16.78 -23.64
CA GLY A 553 -2.76 16.50 -24.65
C GLY A 553 -1.64 17.54 -24.73
N ASN A 554 -1.81 18.71 -24.09
CA ASN A 554 -0.91 19.86 -24.18
C ASN A 554 -0.08 20.11 -22.91
N SER A 555 -0.34 19.36 -21.85
CA SER A 555 0.45 19.32 -20.62
C SER A 555 1.13 17.97 -20.44
N GLY A 556 2.17 17.94 -19.61
CA GLY A 556 2.95 16.75 -19.33
C GLY A 556 4.12 16.50 -20.30
N PRO A 557 5.00 15.55 -19.97
CA PRO A 557 4.99 14.75 -18.75
C PRO A 557 5.36 15.59 -17.52
N PHE A 558 4.63 15.40 -16.42
CA PHE A 558 5.04 15.88 -15.10
C PHE A 558 6.04 14.87 -14.55
N ALA A 559 7.27 15.32 -14.24
CA ALA A 559 8.35 14.41 -13.91
C ALA A 559 9.33 15.03 -12.90
N VAL A 560 9.66 14.31 -11.83
CA VAL A 560 10.76 14.61 -10.92
C VAL A 560 12.06 14.55 -11.72
N THR A 561 12.86 15.61 -11.67
CA THR A 561 14.14 15.70 -12.37
C THR A 561 15.33 15.57 -11.41
N SER A 562 15.18 15.95 -10.14
CA SER A 562 16.18 15.74 -9.09
C SER A 562 15.50 15.46 -7.74
N PRO A 563 15.94 14.41 -6.99
CA PRO A 563 17.05 13.53 -7.29
C PRO A 563 16.68 12.43 -8.29
N ASN A 564 17.59 12.12 -9.21
CA ASN A 564 17.46 11.00 -10.17
C ASN A 564 18.79 10.25 -10.37
N THR A 565 19.76 10.51 -9.50
CA THR A 565 21.05 9.81 -9.40
C THR A 565 21.23 9.36 -7.95
N ASN A 566 22.11 8.38 -7.71
CA ASN A 566 22.44 7.92 -6.36
C ASN A 566 23.32 8.97 -5.65
N VAL A 567 22.69 10.04 -5.19
CA VAL A 567 23.33 11.14 -4.44
C VAL A 567 23.40 10.80 -2.96
N ASN A 568 24.37 11.39 -2.27
CA ASN A 568 24.48 11.32 -0.82
C ASN A 568 24.09 12.66 -0.23
N TRP A 569 23.06 12.66 0.62
CA TRP A 569 22.60 13.84 1.34
C TRP A 569 22.77 13.64 2.83
N ALA A 570 23.36 14.62 3.50
CA ALA A 570 23.46 14.64 4.94
C ALA A 570 22.07 14.87 5.56
N GLY A 571 21.70 14.17 6.63
CA GLY A 571 20.53 14.49 7.44
C GLY A 571 20.56 15.94 7.94
N ASN A 572 19.39 16.55 8.12
CA ASN A 572 19.20 17.97 8.45
C ASN A 572 19.81 18.95 7.42
N SER A 573 20.19 18.49 6.23
CA SER A 573 20.68 19.39 5.19
C SER A 573 19.54 19.93 4.33
N LEU A 574 19.70 21.16 3.87
CA LEU A 574 18.82 21.77 2.88
C LEU A 574 19.15 21.22 1.49
N GLN A 575 18.17 20.64 0.81
CA GLN A 575 18.31 20.07 -0.52
C GLN A 575 17.25 20.64 -1.46
N THR A 576 17.58 20.79 -2.73
CA THR A 576 16.65 21.28 -3.76
C THR A 576 16.06 20.10 -4.53
N ILE A 577 14.74 20.01 -4.52
CA ILE A 577 13.97 19.07 -5.32
C ILE A 577 13.49 19.81 -6.57
N THR A 578 13.66 19.20 -7.74
CA THR A 578 13.22 19.80 -9.02
C THR A 578 12.31 18.85 -9.79
N TRP A 579 11.37 19.42 -10.54
CA TRP A 579 10.46 18.68 -11.40
C TRP A 579 10.05 19.50 -12.64
N ASN A 580 9.60 18.81 -13.67
CA ASN A 580 9.05 19.38 -14.88
C ASN A 580 7.57 19.73 -14.65
N VAL A 581 7.24 21.02 -14.66
CA VAL A 581 5.84 21.49 -14.53
C VAL A 581 5.04 21.23 -15.80
N THR A 582 5.63 21.47 -16.98
CA THR A 582 5.05 21.15 -18.31
C THR A 582 3.56 21.49 -18.46
N ASN A 583 3.19 22.74 -18.17
CA ASN A 583 1.82 23.29 -18.25
C ASN A 583 0.79 22.67 -17.28
N THR A 584 1.19 21.84 -16.32
CA THR A 584 0.25 21.27 -15.32
C THR A 584 -0.37 22.30 -14.39
N ASN A 585 0.31 23.44 -14.18
CA ASN A 585 -0.19 24.56 -13.39
C ASN A 585 -1.15 25.48 -14.16
N ALA A 586 -1.30 25.27 -15.47
CA ALA A 586 -2.21 26.03 -16.32
C ALA A 586 -3.50 25.24 -16.63
N ALA A 587 -4.52 25.94 -17.13
CA ALA A 587 -5.74 25.30 -17.61
C ALA A 587 -5.42 24.35 -18.79
N PRO A 588 -6.05 23.16 -18.86
CA PRO A 588 -7.17 22.73 -18.03
C PRO A 588 -6.80 21.92 -16.77
N VAL A 589 -5.53 21.54 -16.57
CA VAL A 589 -5.07 20.74 -15.41
C VAL A 589 -5.18 21.53 -14.10
N ASN A 590 -4.84 22.82 -14.12
CA ASN A 590 -5.01 23.77 -13.00
C ASN A 590 -4.41 23.31 -11.66
N CYS A 591 -3.29 22.56 -11.69
CA CYS A 591 -2.60 22.12 -10.49
C CYS A 591 -1.73 23.26 -9.94
N ALA A 592 -2.31 24.09 -9.05
CA ALA A 592 -1.62 25.25 -8.49
C ALA A 592 -0.46 24.86 -7.56
N ASN A 593 -0.62 23.80 -6.78
CA ASN A 593 0.34 23.38 -5.76
C ASN A 593 0.63 21.88 -5.84
N VAL A 594 1.83 21.50 -5.40
CA VAL A 594 2.26 20.12 -5.20
C VAL A 594 2.68 19.89 -3.74
N SER A 595 2.78 18.63 -3.36
CA SER A 595 3.36 18.16 -2.11
C SER A 595 4.63 17.37 -2.41
N ILE A 596 5.59 17.43 -1.49
CA ILE A 596 6.87 16.73 -1.59
C ILE A 596 6.96 15.75 -0.43
N LEU A 597 7.06 14.46 -0.74
CA LEU A 597 7.13 13.38 0.23
C LEU A 597 8.43 12.59 0.08
N LEU A 598 8.89 12.03 1.20
CA LEU A 598 10.09 11.22 1.31
C LEU A 598 9.73 9.79 1.77
N SER A 599 10.26 8.83 1.02
CA SER A 599 10.34 7.43 1.39
C SER A 599 11.75 7.11 1.88
N THR A 600 11.85 6.19 2.84
CA THR A 600 13.11 5.58 3.30
C THR A 600 13.14 4.06 3.08
N ASP A 601 12.15 3.51 2.36
CA ASP A 601 11.91 2.07 2.17
C ASP A 601 11.94 1.65 0.70
N GLY A 602 12.64 2.40 -0.16
CA GLY A 602 12.73 2.12 -1.60
C GLY A 602 11.56 2.65 -2.41
N GLY A 603 10.69 3.48 -1.83
CA GLY A 603 9.48 4.02 -2.45
C GLY A 603 8.23 3.17 -2.27
N GLN A 604 8.27 2.17 -1.39
CA GLN A 604 7.11 1.33 -1.07
C GLN A 604 6.05 2.14 -0.32
N THR A 605 6.48 3.01 0.59
CA THR A 605 5.64 3.97 1.31
C THR A 605 6.26 5.36 1.35
N PHE A 606 5.44 6.40 1.51
CA PHE A 606 5.88 7.80 1.61
C PHE A 606 5.33 8.48 2.88
N PRO A 607 5.72 8.03 4.08
CA PRO A 607 5.16 8.52 5.34
C PRO A 607 5.67 9.92 5.74
N ASN A 608 6.82 10.35 5.21
CA ASN A 608 7.44 11.61 5.60
C ASN A 608 7.02 12.73 4.64
N VAL A 609 6.20 13.66 5.12
CA VAL A 609 5.83 14.85 4.35
C VAL A 609 6.91 15.92 4.58
N LEU A 610 7.68 16.23 3.54
CA LEU A 610 8.67 17.32 3.60
C LEU A 610 7.98 18.67 3.44
N LEU A 611 7.07 18.77 2.47
CA LEU A 611 6.19 19.92 2.27
C LEU A 611 4.79 19.45 1.87
N ALA A 612 3.78 19.86 2.63
CA ALA A 612 2.40 19.48 2.37
C ALA A 612 1.78 20.28 1.21
N SER A 613 2.28 21.49 0.93
CA SER A 613 1.84 22.34 -0.17
C SER A 613 2.91 23.38 -0.51
N THR A 614 3.35 23.40 -1.77
CA THR A 614 4.23 24.41 -2.37
C THR A 614 3.75 24.70 -3.80
N PRO A 615 3.97 25.91 -4.35
CA PRO A 615 3.64 26.21 -5.74
C PRO A 615 4.18 25.16 -6.72
N ASN A 616 3.39 24.84 -7.74
CA ASN A 616 3.80 23.99 -8.85
C ASN A 616 4.61 24.81 -9.88
N ASP A 617 5.82 25.21 -9.51
CA ASP A 617 6.70 26.09 -10.30
C ASP A 617 8.03 25.43 -10.73
N GLY A 618 8.29 24.19 -10.28
CA GLY A 618 9.33 23.31 -10.78
C GLY A 618 10.53 23.13 -9.87
N SER A 619 10.60 23.84 -8.73
CA SER A 619 11.70 23.69 -7.79
C SER A 619 11.31 24.14 -6.38
N GLU A 620 11.76 23.40 -5.37
CA GLU A 620 11.58 23.80 -3.97
C GLU A 620 12.74 23.31 -3.11
N SER A 621 13.09 24.08 -2.07
CA SER A 621 14.12 23.70 -1.09
C SER A 621 13.48 23.06 0.14
N VAL A 622 13.94 21.87 0.49
CA VAL A 622 13.42 21.07 1.62
C VAL A 622 14.55 20.67 2.55
N THR A 623 14.27 20.64 3.85
CA THR A 623 15.21 20.06 4.83
C THR A 623 15.00 18.56 4.86
N ILE A 624 16.05 17.79 4.58
CA ILE A 624 16.00 16.32 4.64
C ILE A 624 16.07 15.90 6.11
N PRO A 625 15.14 15.10 6.63
CA PRO A 625 15.19 14.64 8.00
C PRO A 625 16.43 13.77 8.24
N ASN A 626 16.97 13.81 9.45
CA ASN A 626 18.08 12.94 9.86
C ASN A 626 17.59 11.51 10.13
N THR A 627 17.10 10.85 9.08
CA THR A 627 16.64 9.46 9.09
C THR A 627 17.49 8.67 8.09
N PRO A 628 18.58 8.03 8.54
CA PRO A 628 19.52 7.37 7.64
C PRO A 628 18.84 6.31 6.78
N SER A 629 19.13 6.29 5.48
CA SER A 629 18.59 5.31 4.53
C SER A 629 19.48 5.22 3.29
N THR A 630 19.62 4.02 2.74
CA THR A 630 20.29 3.78 1.45
C THR A 630 19.31 3.59 0.29
N THR A 631 18.01 3.66 0.58
CA THR A 631 16.92 3.38 -0.35
C THR A 631 15.92 4.53 -0.39
N ALA A 632 16.37 5.76 -0.13
CA ALA A 632 15.48 6.91 -0.08
C ALA A 632 14.93 7.25 -1.48
N ARG A 633 13.67 7.72 -1.53
CA ARG A 633 12.99 8.18 -2.75
C ARG A 633 12.17 9.43 -2.48
N ILE A 634 12.08 10.30 -3.47
CA ILE A 634 11.19 11.47 -3.46
C ILE A 634 9.95 11.18 -4.32
N LYS A 635 8.79 11.61 -3.82
CA LYS A 635 7.55 11.72 -4.56
C LYS A 635 7.13 13.17 -4.61
N VAL A 636 6.85 13.68 -5.81
CA VAL A 636 6.17 14.97 -5.98
C VAL A 636 4.75 14.67 -6.45
N GLN A 637 3.76 15.08 -5.67
CA GLN A 637 2.35 14.73 -5.90
C GLN A 637 1.49 15.98 -5.96
N ALA A 638 0.58 16.03 -6.94
CA ALA A 638 -0.38 17.11 -7.06
C ALA A 638 -1.28 17.27 -5.82
N VAL A 639 -1.56 18.51 -5.42
CA VAL A 639 -2.56 18.81 -4.39
C VAL A 639 -3.90 19.09 -5.07
N GLY A 640 -4.93 18.32 -4.72
CA GLY A 640 -6.26 18.44 -5.33
C GLY A 640 -6.40 17.77 -6.71
N ASN A 641 -5.43 16.95 -7.12
CA ASN A 641 -5.46 16.15 -8.35
C ASN A 641 -4.79 14.79 -8.08
N ILE A 642 -4.88 13.83 -9.01
CA ILE A 642 -4.49 12.42 -8.80
C ILE A 642 -3.11 12.04 -9.36
N PHE A 643 -2.48 12.95 -10.12
CA PHE A 643 -1.19 12.68 -10.76
C PHE A 643 -0.01 12.96 -9.82
N PHE A 644 1.09 12.27 -10.06
CA PHE A 644 2.34 12.42 -9.32
C PHE A 644 3.52 11.92 -10.18
N ASP A 645 4.73 12.11 -9.68
CA ASP A 645 5.90 11.39 -10.18
C ASP A 645 6.88 11.03 -9.05
N LEU A 646 7.76 10.06 -9.30
CA LEU A 646 8.75 9.53 -8.34
C LEU A 646 10.17 9.74 -8.87
N SER A 647 11.14 9.95 -7.97
CA SER A 647 12.56 9.84 -8.31
C SER A 647 12.88 8.44 -8.86
N ASN A 648 13.60 8.36 -9.98
CA ASN A 648 13.88 7.15 -10.75
C ASN A 648 14.94 6.22 -10.11
N VAL A 649 15.78 6.72 -9.19
CA VAL A 649 16.76 5.89 -8.46
C VAL A 649 16.74 6.14 -6.95
N ASN A 650 17.18 5.14 -6.18
CA ASN A 650 17.44 5.29 -4.75
C ASN A 650 18.59 6.29 -4.55
N PHE A 651 18.50 7.10 -3.50
CA PHE A 651 19.60 7.92 -3.00
C PHE A 651 19.87 7.63 -1.51
N VAL A 652 20.98 8.14 -1.00
CA VAL A 652 21.43 7.92 0.38
C VAL A 652 21.17 9.15 1.24
N ILE A 653 20.57 8.93 2.41
CA ILE A 653 20.55 9.87 3.53
C ILE A 653 21.59 9.40 4.55
N GLU A 654 22.63 10.19 4.75
CA GLU A 654 23.68 9.94 5.73
C GLU A 654 23.27 10.53 7.09
N GLU A 655 23.56 9.78 8.15
CA GLU A 655 23.34 10.29 9.51
C GLU A 655 24.22 11.51 9.77
N THR A 656 23.62 12.60 10.24
CA THR A 656 24.36 13.72 10.80
C THR A 656 24.30 13.67 12.31
N ILE A 657 25.49 13.62 12.91
CA ILE A 657 25.61 13.75 14.36
C ILE A 657 25.68 15.27 14.65
N PRO A 658 24.80 15.82 15.51
CA PRO A 658 24.90 17.21 15.92
C PRO A 658 26.26 17.48 16.59
N VAL A 659 26.71 18.73 16.59
CA VAL A 659 28.02 19.13 17.15
C VAL A 659 28.27 18.45 18.50
N GLU A 660 29.29 17.61 18.57
CA GLU A 660 29.69 16.92 19.79
C GLU A 660 30.79 17.71 20.49
N LEU A 661 30.42 18.35 21.60
CA LEU A 661 31.33 19.16 22.40
C LEU A 661 32.21 18.26 23.29
N ILE A 662 33.52 18.24 23.03
CA ILE A 662 34.49 17.54 23.88
C ILE A 662 34.69 18.28 25.19
N SER A 663 34.85 19.61 25.10
CA SER A 663 35.14 20.44 26.27
C SER A 663 34.72 21.88 26.01
N PHE A 664 34.32 22.56 27.07
CA PHE A 664 34.18 24.01 27.13
C PHE A 664 34.65 24.45 28.51
N THR A 665 35.56 25.42 28.55
CA THR A 665 36.21 25.88 29.77
C THR A 665 36.33 27.39 29.76
N ALA A 666 36.27 28.00 30.95
CA ALA A 666 36.52 29.41 31.17
C ALA A 666 37.62 29.56 32.22
N GLN A 667 38.64 30.34 31.92
CA GLN A 667 39.74 30.60 32.84
C GLN A 667 40.03 32.09 32.93
N ARG A 668 40.13 32.59 34.16
CA ARG A 668 40.60 33.96 34.41
C ARG A 668 42.10 34.07 34.10
N ILE A 669 42.44 35.00 33.22
CA ILE A 669 43.81 35.43 32.91
C ILE A 669 43.98 36.92 33.25
N ASP A 670 45.18 37.49 33.09
CA ASP A 670 45.41 38.90 33.45
C ASP A 670 44.70 39.90 32.53
N ALA A 671 44.45 39.50 31.28
CA ALA A 671 43.78 40.34 30.29
C ALA A 671 42.24 40.22 30.31
N GLY A 672 41.66 39.26 31.07
CA GLY A 672 40.24 38.95 30.95
C GLY A 672 39.87 37.52 31.39
N VAL A 673 38.72 37.04 30.91
CA VAL A 673 38.35 35.62 30.93
C VAL A 673 38.59 35.01 29.56
N GLU A 674 39.47 34.02 29.48
CA GLU A 674 39.67 33.23 28.26
C GLU A 674 38.74 32.02 28.25
N LEU A 675 37.97 31.90 27.17
CA LEU A 675 37.10 30.78 26.88
C LEU A 675 37.77 29.89 25.86
N ASN A 676 37.86 28.59 26.14
CA ASN A 676 38.40 27.59 25.23
C ASN A 676 37.42 26.43 25.09
N TRP A 677 37.12 26.02 23.85
CA TRP A 677 36.31 24.83 23.59
C TRP A 677 36.84 23.99 22.44
N LYS A 678 36.42 22.71 22.45
CA LYS A 678 36.77 21.73 21.42
C LYS A 678 35.54 20.94 20.99
N THR A 679 35.44 20.71 19.70
CA THR A 679 34.43 19.86 19.06
C THR A 679 35.09 18.56 18.59
N ALA A 680 34.42 17.43 18.75
CA ALA A 680 34.83 16.16 18.15
C ALA A 680 34.44 16.11 16.68
N THR A 681 33.20 16.54 16.41
CA THR A 681 32.63 16.66 15.08
C THR A 681 31.77 17.92 15.01
N GLU A 682 31.66 18.48 13.82
CA GLU A 682 30.72 19.55 13.48
C GLU A 682 29.96 19.17 12.23
N THR A 683 28.67 19.49 12.19
CA THR A 683 27.84 19.28 11.01
C THR A 683 27.04 20.54 10.75
N ASN A 684 27.10 21.05 9.52
CA ASN A 684 26.38 22.24 9.07
C ASN A 684 26.61 23.50 9.94
N ASN A 685 27.69 23.54 10.71
CA ASN A 685 27.90 24.53 11.76
C ASN A 685 28.38 25.87 11.20
N SER A 686 27.53 26.90 11.25
CA SER A 686 27.88 28.27 10.90
C SER A 686 28.81 28.91 11.95
N GLY A 687 28.61 28.59 13.23
CA GLY A 687 29.50 28.99 14.30
C GLY A 687 28.85 29.03 15.68
N PHE A 688 29.57 29.67 16.60
CA PHE A 688 29.25 29.72 18.02
C PHE A 688 29.04 31.15 18.45
N THR A 689 27.84 31.46 18.96
CA THR A 689 27.56 32.68 19.70
C THR A 689 27.97 32.48 21.16
N ILE A 690 28.81 33.37 21.67
CA ILE A 690 29.27 33.38 23.05
C ILE A 690 28.36 34.32 23.83
N GLU A 691 27.73 33.79 24.87
CA GLU A 691 26.85 34.56 25.75
C GLU A 691 27.36 34.51 27.19
N ARG A 692 27.15 35.61 27.93
CA ARG A 692 27.63 35.82 29.30
C ARG A 692 26.47 36.25 30.21
N SER A 693 26.46 35.76 31.44
CA SER A 693 25.50 36.13 32.48
C SER A 693 26.20 36.35 33.83
N ARG A 694 25.59 37.16 34.69
CA ARG A 694 25.98 37.35 36.11
C ARG A 694 25.19 36.47 37.07
N ASP A 695 24.05 35.94 36.66
CA ASP A 695 23.05 35.28 37.49
C ASP A 695 22.64 33.89 36.98
N GLU A 696 23.27 33.39 35.90
CA GLU A 696 22.95 32.14 35.20
C GLU A 696 21.57 32.13 34.49
N GLU A 697 20.82 33.24 34.54
CA GLU A 697 19.49 33.33 33.94
C GLU A 697 19.47 34.31 32.75
N ASN A 698 20.00 35.51 32.96
CA ASN A 698 19.98 36.62 32.00
C ASN A 698 21.29 36.67 31.21
N PHE A 699 21.34 35.94 30.10
CA PHE A 699 22.49 35.91 29.19
C PHE A 699 22.46 37.03 28.15
N THR A 700 23.60 37.70 27.97
CA THR A 700 23.83 38.68 26.90
C THR A 700 24.91 38.19 25.94
N GLN A 701 24.71 38.43 24.65
CA GLN A 701 25.70 38.09 23.63
C GLN A 701 26.91 39.01 23.72
N ILE A 702 28.11 38.43 23.74
CA ILE A 702 29.38 39.18 23.79
C ILE A 702 30.26 38.93 22.56
N GLY A 703 30.06 37.84 21.82
CA GLY A 703 30.85 37.55 20.63
C GLY A 703 30.31 36.43 19.76
N PHE A 704 30.93 36.26 18.59
CA PHE A 704 30.67 35.16 17.66
C PHE A 704 31.98 34.65 17.07
N VAL A 705 32.13 33.33 16.97
CA VAL A 705 33.26 32.65 16.34
C VAL A 705 32.76 31.71 15.26
N SER A 706 33.22 31.90 14.03
CA SER A 706 32.83 31.06 12.88
C SER A 706 33.22 29.60 13.07
N GLY A 707 32.29 28.69 12.75
CA GLY A 707 32.50 27.25 12.76
C GLY A 707 33.30 26.76 11.55
N ARG A 708 33.53 25.45 11.46
CA ARG A 708 34.18 24.82 10.29
C ARG A 708 33.18 24.23 9.29
N GLY A 709 31.88 24.46 9.46
CA GLY A 709 30.83 23.86 8.64
C GLY A 709 30.63 22.39 9.02
N THR A 710 30.99 21.48 8.12
CA THR A 710 30.95 20.03 8.38
C THR A 710 32.37 19.49 8.45
N THR A 711 32.77 18.96 9.61
CA THR A 711 34.08 18.35 9.84
C THR A 711 33.97 17.21 10.85
N THR A 712 34.70 16.12 10.62
CA THR A 712 34.89 15.04 11.59
C THR A 712 36.23 15.14 12.34
N GLU A 713 37.05 16.15 12.02
CA GLU A 713 38.31 16.43 12.70
C GLU A 713 38.08 17.29 13.95
N ILE A 714 38.84 16.98 15.00
CA ILE A 714 38.80 17.73 16.26
C ILE A 714 39.19 19.19 15.99
N THR A 715 38.28 20.11 16.30
CA THR A 715 38.54 21.55 16.13
C THR A 715 38.60 22.25 17.48
N SER A 716 39.55 23.18 17.61
CA SER A 716 39.75 23.98 18.83
C SER A 716 39.46 25.45 18.55
N TYR A 717 38.82 26.11 19.50
CA TYR A 717 38.40 27.50 19.42
C TYR A 717 38.72 28.24 20.71
N ASN A 718 38.89 29.56 20.58
CA ASN A 718 39.08 30.45 21.72
C ASN A 718 38.30 31.76 21.57
N TYR A 719 38.02 32.40 22.69
CA TYR A 719 37.46 33.75 22.77
C TYR A 719 37.92 34.42 24.07
N LEU A 720 38.30 35.70 24.00
CA LEU A 720 38.74 36.47 25.16
C LEU A 720 37.74 37.57 25.50
N ASP A 721 37.16 37.51 26.70
CA ASP A 721 36.32 38.56 27.27
C ASP A 721 37.16 39.50 28.14
N THR A 722 37.34 40.74 27.69
CA THR A 722 38.16 41.77 28.37
C THR A 722 37.34 42.75 29.21
N GLU A 723 36.01 42.78 29.06
CA GLU A 723 35.13 43.71 29.76
C GLU A 723 34.58 43.07 31.05
N ILE A 724 35.50 42.76 31.97
CA ILE A 724 35.19 42.03 33.20
C ILE A 724 35.41 42.88 34.47
N GLU A 725 34.58 42.63 35.49
CA GLU A 725 34.73 43.16 36.83
C GLU A 725 34.79 42.00 37.84
N THR A 726 35.03 42.29 39.10
CA THR A 726 35.03 41.26 40.15
C THR A 726 33.66 40.57 40.26
N GLY A 727 33.67 39.27 40.54
CA GLY A 727 32.48 38.46 40.77
C GLY A 727 32.35 37.29 39.81
N LYS A 728 31.24 36.57 39.95
CA LYS A 728 30.95 35.37 39.17
C LYS A 728 30.43 35.72 37.78
N TYR A 729 30.84 34.93 36.80
CA TYR A 729 30.34 34.94 35.44
C TYR A 729 30.02 33.55 34.96
N TYR A 730 28.89 33.43 34.29
CA TYR A 730 28.45 32.23 33.59
C TYR A 730 28.58 32.48 32.10
N TYR A 731 29.24 31.57 31.39
CA TYR A 731 29.37 31.62 29.94
C TYR A 731 28.69 30.42 29.32
N ARG A 732 28.02 30.60 28.18
CA ARG A 732 27.44 29.51 27.41
C ARG A 732 27.69 29.67 25.92
N LEU A 733 27.73 28.53 25.22
CA LEU A 733 27.82 28.48 23.77
C LEU A 733 26.45 28.18 23.18
N LYS A 734 26.01 29.05 22.27
CA LYS A 734 24.89 28.81 21.36
C LYS A 734 25.45 28.49 19.98
N GLN A 735 25.40 27.23 19.60
CA GLN A 735 25.80 26.75 18.29
C GLN A 735 24.69 27.02 17.29
N THR A 736 25.03 27.48 16.08
CA THR A 736 24.06 27.82 15.02
C THR A 736 24.48 27.18 13.70
N ASP A 737 23.53 26.54 13.04
CA ASP A 737 23.72 25.91 11.73
C ASP A 737 23.53 26.92 10.59
N PHE A 738 23.95 26.58 9.37
CA PHE A 738 23.77 27.45 8.20
C PHE A 738 22.30 27.69 7.82
N ASP A 739 21.38 26.83 8.27
CA ASP A 739 19.93 27.01 8.11
C ASP A 739 19.29 27.90 9.19
N GLY A 740 20.09 28.39 10.15
CA GLY A 740 19.66 29.26 11.24
C GLY A 740 19.09 28.53 12.46
N THR A 741 18.99 27.20 12.44
CA THR A 741 18.66 26.43 13.65
C THR A 741 19.80 26.52 14.66
N PHE A 742 19.49 26.39 15.95
CA PHE A 742 20.49 26.55 17.00
C PHE A 742 20.28 25.61 18.18
N LYS A 743 21.37 25.32 18.89
CA LYS A 743 21.37 24.55 20.14
C LYS A 743 22.31 25.17 21.16
N TYR A 744 21.89 25.18 22.43
CA TYR A 744 22.78 25.50 23.54
C TYR A 744 23.57 24.25 23.95
N LEU A 745 24.90 24.37 24.04
CA LEU A 745 25.77 23.22 24.28
C LEU A 745 26.04 22.99 25.77
N ASN A 746 26.69 23.94 26.44
CA ASN A 746 27.04 23.83 27.86
C ASN A 746 27.23 25.23 28.49
N VAL A 747 27.13 25.30 29.83
CA VAL A 747 27.38 26.49 30.65
C VAL A 747 28.62 26.26 31.53
N VAL A 748 29.50 27.24 31.63
CA VAL A 748 30.68 27.21 32.52
C VAL A 748 30.71 28.44 33.42
N LEU A 749 31.10 28.24 34.67
CA LEU A 749 31.25 29.28 35.68
C LEU A 749 32.73 29.64 35.83
N VAL A 750 33.02 30.94 35.91
CA VAL A 750 34.31 31.46 36.35
C VAL A 750 34.09 32.53 37.41
N ASP A 751 34.90 32.51 38.46
CA ASP A 751 34.92 33.54 39.49
C ASP A 751 36.09 34.49 39.25
N VAL A 752 35.78 35.73 38.87
CA VAL A 752 36.77 36.79 38.74
C VAL A 752 37.00 37.35 40.14
N GLY A 753 37.96 36.77 40.83
CA GLY A 753 38.36 37.21 42.17
C GLY A 753 38.88 38.65 42.21
N LEU A 754 39.15 39.13 43.42
CA LEU A 754 39.70 40.47 43.64
C LEU A 754 41.03 40.67 42.89
N PRO A 755 41.34 41.92 42.47
CA PRO A 755 42.67 42.28 41.99
C PRO A 755 43.77 41.77 42.92
N LYS A 756 44.96 41.45 42.41
CA LYS A 756 46.05 40.91 43.26
C LYS A 756 46.90 42.00 43.94
N GLN A 757 46.83 43.22 43.42
CA GLN A 757 47.63 44.34 43.91
C GLN A 757 46.83 45.64 43.81
N PHE A 758 47.26 46.63 44.59
CA PHE A 758 46.78 47.99 44.42
C PHE A 758 47.34 48.57 43.11
N GLU A 759 46.51 49.25 42.34
CA GLU A 759 46.94 49.93 41.12
C GLU A 759 46.17 51.23 40.93
N LEU A 760 46.89 52.30 40.55
CA LEU A 760 46.29 53.54 40.06
C LEU A 760 46.55 53.65 38.56
N SER A 761 45.49 53.59 37.76
CA SER A 761 45.57 53.70 36.31
C SER A 761 45.74 55.15 35.86
N GLN A 762 46.22 55.33 34.63
CA GLN A 762 46.25 56.64 34.00
C GLN A 762 44.81 57.11 33.71
N ASN A 763 44.47 58.35 34.07
CA ASN A 763 43.18 58.96 33.78
C ASN A 763 42.91 59.00 32.27
N HIS A 764 41.65 58.79 31.88
CA HIS A 764 41.22 58.83 30.49
C HIS A 764 39.95 59.69 30.34
N PRO A 765 39.92 60.65 29.40
CA PRO A 765 41.02 61.08 28.53
C PRO A 765 42.14 61.83 29.28
N ASN A 766 43.35 61.89 28.72
CA ASN A 766 44.46 62.75 29.18
C ASN A 766 45.34 63.17 27.97
N PRO A 767 45.43 64.47 27.59
CA PRO A 767 44.81 65.63 28.24
C PRO A 767 43.28 65.61 28.24
N PHE A 768 42.64 66.34 29.16
CA PHE A 768 41.19 66.35 29.33
C PHE A 768 40.60 67.77 29.38
N ASN A 769 39.30 67.91 29.08
CA ASN A 769 38.56 69.18 29.10
C ASN A 769 37.03 69.00 29.30
N PRO A 770 36.41 69.53 30.36
CA PRO A 770 36.99 69.68 31.69
C PRO A 770 36.91 68.37 32.50
N THR A 771 36.37 67.26 31.94
CA THR A 771 36.13 66.00 32.66
C THR A 771 37.08 64.87 32.27
N THR A 772 37.43 64.01 33.23
CA THR A 772 38.21 62.78 33.04
C THR A 772 37.84 61.72 34.07
N THR A 773 38.09 60.46 33.77
CA THR A 773 37.87 59.32 34.69
C THR A 773 39.20 58.75 35.14
N ILE A 774 39.36 58.55 36.45
CA ILE A 774 40.52 57.90 37.06
C ILE A 774 40.08 56.52 37.55
N LYS A 775 40.67 55.45 37.01
CA LYS A 775 40.42 54.06 37.46
C LYS A 775 41.52 53.60 38.41
N PHE A 776 41.15 52.76 39.38
CA PHE A 776 42.09 52.14 40.31
C PHE A 776 41.58 50.79 40.78
N GLN A 777 42.49 49.93 41.25
CA GLN A 777 42.19 48.58 41.71
C GLN A 777 42.63 48.40 43.15
N LEU A 778 41.83 47.68 43.94
CA LEU A 778 42.06 47.38 45.34
C LEU A 778 42.04 45.85 45.53
N PRO A 779 43.11 45.23 46.04
CA PRO A 779 43.15 43.80 46.27
C PRO A 779 42.37 43.35 47.51
N VAL A 780 42.08 44.30 48.40
CA VAL A 780 41.34 44.13 49.64
C VAL A 780 40.53 45.39 49.92
N ASP A 781 39.58 45.32 50.84
CA ASP A 781 38.91 46.51 51.38
C ASP A 781 39.98 47.51 51.88
N ALA A 782 39.84 48.78 51.51
CA ALA A 782 40.85 49.79 51.81
C ALA A 782 40.21 51.16 52.04
N ASN A 783 40.81 51.94 52.94
CA ASN A 783 40.55 53.37 52.99
C ASN A 783 41.36 54.04 51.88
N VAL A 784 40.67 54.61 50.89
CA VAL A 784 41.28 55.20 49.70
C VAL A 784 41.11 56.71 49.74
N ARG A 785 42.24 57.42 49.61
CA ARG A 785 42.30 58.86 49.49
C ARG A 785 42.99 59.26 48.18
N ILE A 786 42.29 59.99 47.31
CA ILE A 786 42.85 60.54 46.08
C ILE A 786 42.90 62.05 46.20
N GLU A 787 44.10 62.62 46.08
CA GLU A 787 44.35 64.05 46.23
C GLU A 787 44.98 64.62 44.96
N LEU A 788 44.61 65.84 44.60
CA LEU A 788 45.09 66.54 43.43
C LEU A 788 46.07 67.65 43.83
N PHE A 789 47.19 67.77 43.12
CA PHE A 789 48.26 68.74 43.36
C PHE A 789 48.59 69.52 42.09
N ASN A 790 49.01 70.78 42.24
CA ASN A 790 49.54 71.59 41.14
C ASN A 790 51.04 71.30 40.88
N SER A 791 51.62 71.95 39.87
CA SER A 791 53.02 71.74 39.46
C SER A 791 54.08 72.15 40.50
N ILE A 792 53.73 72.92 41.52
CA ILE A 792 54.62 73.30 42.62
C ILE A 792 54.37 72.47 43.90
N GLY A 793 53.52 71.44 43.83
CA GLY A 793 53.25 70.52 44.94
C GLY A 793 52.22 71.01 45.96
N GLN A 794 51.51 72.11 45.70
CA GLN A 794 50.40 72.53 46.57
C GLN A 794 49.15 71.67 46.30
N LYS A 795 48.51 71.19 47.38
CA LYS A 795 47.23 70.48 47.30
C LYS A 795 46.15 71.42 46.77
N VAL A 796 45.52 71.01 45.67
CA VAL A 796 44.45 71.74 44.96
C VAL A 796 43.08 71.25 45.41
N SER A 797 42.89 69.92 45.50
CA SER A 797 41.61 69.32 45.87
C SER A 797 41.79 67.91 46.43
N GLU A 798 40.76 67.40 47.11
CA GLU A 798 40.60 66.00 47.50
C GLU A 798 39.46 65.41 46.66
N LEU A 799 39.77 64.41 45.84
CA LEU A 799 38.85 63.83 44.86
C LEU A 799 38.04 62.67 45.46
N LEU A 800 38.64 61.94 46.39
CA LEU A 800 38.04 60.80 47.05
C LEU A 800 38.68 60.62 48.44
N ASN A 801 37.87 60.27 49.43
CA ASN A 801 38.33 59.85 50.75
C ASN A 801 37.25 58.98 51.40
N SER A 802 37.32 57.67 51.17
CA SER A 802 36.31 56.72 51.64
C SER A 802 36.93 55.35 51.88
N ASP A 803 36.32 54.58 52.79
CA ASP A 803 36.47 53.13 52.79
C ASP A 803 35.74 52.55 51.57
N LEU A 804 36.45 51.76 50.76
CA LEU A 804 35.93 51.06 49.59
C LEU A 804 36.24 49.57 49.73
N SER A 805 35.32 48.72 49.26
CA SER A 805 35.54 47.27 49.22
C SER A 805 36.62 46.91 48.21
N GLY A 806 37.27 45.75 48.37
CA GLY A 806 38.17 45.20 47.35
C GLY A 806 37.48 45.13 45.99
N GLY A 807 38.18 45.48 44.92
CA GLY A 807 37.62 45.53 43.56
C GLY A 807 38.24 46.62 42.69
N VAL A 808 37.67 46.79 41.48
CA VAL A 808 38.03 47.87 40.57
C VAL A 808 37.04 49.03 40.77
N HIS A 809 37.57 50.24 40.90
CA HIS A 809 36.80 51.45 41.20
C HIS A 809 37.19 52.57 40.24
N GLU A 810 36.30 53.55 40.10
CA GLU A 810 36.57 54.75 39.32
C GLU A 810 36.09 56.01 40.04
N VAL A 811 36.80 57.11 39.82
CA VAL A 811 36.36 58.45 40.22
C VAL A 811 36.34 59.37 39.01
N ASN A 812 35.23 60.07 38.85
CA ASN A 812 35.09 61.09 37.82
C ASN A 812 35.55 62.44 38.38
N PHE A 813 36.40 63.13 37.63
CA PHE A 813 36.94 64.43 38.01
C PHE A 813 36.54 65.51 37.00
N GLU A 814 36.09 66.66 37.51
CA GLU A 814 35.79 67.85 36.71
C GLU A 814 36.69 69.03 37.12
N GLY A 815 37.52 69.49 36.18
CA GLY A 815 38.51 70.56 36.38
C GLY A 815 38.04 71.95 35.94
N SER A 816 36.74 72.19 35.80
CA SER A 816 36.18 73.44 35.24
C SER A 816 36.60 74.70 36.02
N ASN A 817 36.93 74.59 37.31
CA ASN A 817 37.38 75.71 38.16
C ASN A 817 38.91 75.87 38.25
N LEU A 818 39.69 75.08 37.53
CA LEU A 818 41.16 75.12 37.54
C LEU A 818 41.72 75.77 36.27
N SER A 819 42.89 76.40 36.32
CA SER A 819 43.59 76.91 35.13
C SER A 819 44.11 75.76 34.24
N SER A 820 44.24 75.95 32.93
CA SER A 820 44.95 74.98 32.07
C SER A 820 46.36 74.75 32.59
N GLY A 821 46.82 73.51 32.63
CA GLY A 821 48.13 73.18 33.19
C GLY A 821 48.32 71.72 33.53
N ILE A 822 49.50 71.42 34.08
CA ILE A 822 49.87 70.09 34.56
C ILE A 822 49.45 69.95 36.03
N TYR A 823 48.73 68.87 36.32
CA TYR A 823 48.34 68.47 37.65
C TYR A 823 48.83 67.05 37.94
N TYR A 824 48.94 66.72 39.22
CA TYR A 824 49.30 65.39 39.69
C TYR A 824 48.22 64.89 40.63
N TYR A 825 47.71 63.69 40.40
CA TYR A 825 46.81 63.03 41.35
C TYR A 825 47.57 61.89 42.03
N THR A 826 47.47 61.86 43.35
CA THR A 826 48.10 60.85 44.21
C THR A 826 46.99 60.07 44.91
N MET A 827 47.02 58.76 44.74
CA MET A 827 46.21 57.81 45.51
C MET A 827 47.04 57.32 46.69
N ASN A 828 46.48 57.41 47.89
CA ASN A 828 46.92 56.72 49.09
C ASN A 828 45.83 55.73 49.47
N ALA A 829 46.13 54.43 49.49
CA ALA A 829 45.22 53.39 49.93
C ALA A 829 45.83 52.63 51.11
N VAL A 830 45.05 52.52 52.19
CA VAL A 830 45.38 51.73 53.38
C VAL A 830 44.46 50.52 53.39
N GLY A 831 44.97 49.37 52.97
CA GLY A 831 44.27 48.10 53.03
C GLY A 831 43.93 47.71 54.47
N LYS A 832 42.77 47.08 54.67
CA LYS A 832 42.38 46.50 55.97
C LYS A 832 43.28 45.32 56.38
N ASP A 833 44.06 44.79 55.44
CA ASP A 833 45.15 43.84 55.67
C ASP A 833 46.44 44.49 56.23
N GLY A 834 46.46 45.81 56.38
CA GLY A 834 47.59 46.60 56.89
C GLY A 834 48.57 47.05 55.81
N ASN A 835 48.36 46.72 54.54
CA ASN A 835 49.22 47.14 53.44
C ASN A 835 48.88 48.57 52.99
N ASN A 836 49.91 49.38 52.78
CA ASN A 836 49.75 50.75 52.28
C ASN A 836 50.26 50.85 50.84
N PHE A 837 49.49 51.53 50.00
CA PHE A 837 49.86 51.81 48.62
C PHE A 837 49.76 53.31 48.35
N THR A 838 50.83 53.88 47.79
CA THR A 838 50.85 55.26 47.32
C THR A 838 51.31 55.28 45.87
N SER A 839 50.54 55.91 44.99
CA SER A 839 50.93 56.10 43.59
C SER A 839 50.48 57.45 43.07
N THR A 840 51.33 58.08 42.27
CA THR A 840 51.09 59.41 41.69
C THR A 840 51.15 59.33 40.18
N LYS A 841 50.19 59.96 39.51
CA LYS A 841 50.13 60.06 38.05
C LYS A 841 49.95 61.51 37.62
N LYS A 842 50.44 61.82 36.43
CA LYS A 842 50.37 63.15 35.82
C LYS A 842 49.09 63.24 34.97
N MET A 843 48.36 64.33 35.09
CA MET A 843 47.25 64.69 34.20
C MET A 843 47.44 66.11 33.64
N ILE A 844 46.88 66.36 32.47
CA ILE A 844 46.98 67.64 31.75
C ILE A 844 45.57 68.16 31.51
N LEU A 845 45.22 69.29 32.12
CA LEU A 845 43.98 70.01 31.83
C LEU A 845 44.24 71.02 30.72
N MET A 846 43.47 70.94 29.64
CA MET A 846 43.52 71.92 28.54
C MET A 846 42.13 72.54 28.37
N LYS A 847 41.92 73.75 28.89
CA LYS A 847 40.73 74.55 28.58
C LYS A 847 40.83 75.19 27.20
#